data_AF-A0A846HDX9-F1
#
_entry.id   AF-A0A846HDX9-F1
#
_cell.length_a   1.000
_cell.length_b   1.000
_cell.length_c   1.000
_cell.angle_alpha   90.00
_cell.angle_beta   90.00
_cell.angle_gamma   90.00
#
_symmetry.space_group_name_H-M   'P 1'
#
loop_
_entity.id
_entity.type
_entity.pdbx_description
1 polymer ?
#
loop_
_entity_poly.entity_id
_entity_poly.type
_entity_poly.pdbx_seq_one_letter_code
_entity_poly.pdbx_strand_id
1 'polypeptide(L)'
;MAEELSFQGDGSDRLPPQNIEAEEAILGGILLDPEAIGRVSESLIPEAFYISAHKDIYQAALRLHSQRKPTDLLAVINWLADHDMLARIGGRNKLASLVDRTVSAVNIDALASLVTEKYLRRQLIKTGNEIVHLGFETETELPIVFDQAEQKVFNVTQERPQSGLIHIADTLINAFQDIEDRHQGVALPGIPCGFYDLDAMTTGFQRSDLIIVAGRPSMGKCLHENAEILLSDGSISTIKEIYHRRQAELITLGDDWKFHLTQASAFVDDGIKPVFGVTTRLGRYIETTITHPYLTINGWRKLSELRVGDKIAVPRKIDVFGTESIRECEVKLLAYFIGDGCLTDSTPEFTNINSRIQNDFTYAVTSFSDKLKVRIEIRSDRTPILYAGMCQGQKNPLTTWLENIGLWGKKADAKIIPQVIFKLERSQVSLFLNRLFATDGWATLLTSGQSQLGYCTVSEKLARQIQHLLLRFGIIASLKKRSVKYKDTRRQAWQLDITDAQSIKSFISEIGIFGKEDALTKVADAIAQKRYQTNRDLIPIEIWQQIATAKGNEPWTLLAQRAGIQGYSNIHVGKRALSRERLWILASTLENLPLQQLAASDVYWDEIVSIESVGNKQVYDLTIPETHNFVANDICVHNTAFCLNLAHNVATSYKLPVAFFSLEMSKEQLVQRLLASEAQIESGYLRSGRISQTQWESLSRAIGILSEMPIYIDDTPNITVTQMRSQARRLQAEQKTELGLIVIDYLQLMEGAGDNRVQELSKITRNLKGLARELSVPVIALSQLSRGVEARTNKRPMLSDLRESGSIEQDADLVIMLYRDEYYTPDTPDRGVAEVIIAKHRNGPTGTVKLLFDPLFTKFKNLAKPSNY
;
A
#
# COMPACT_ATOMS: atom_id res chain seq x y z
N MET A 1 -47.99 -15.84 -13.26
CA MET A 1 -48.17 -14.43 -12.91
C MET A 1 -46.90 -13.69 -13.30
N ALA A 2 -46.81 -13.33 -14.58
CA ALA A 2 -45.87 -12.33 -15.05
C ALA A 2 -46.74 -11.08 -15.24
N GLU A 3 -46.55 -10.07 -14.41
CA GLU A 3 -47.13 -8.76 -14.67
C GLU A 3 -46.51 -8.26 -15.98
N GLU A 4 -47.33 -8.16 -17.02
CA GLU A 4 -46.98 -7.40 -18.21
C GLU A 4 -46.77 -5.95 -17.77
N LEU A 5 -45.51 -5.55 -17.61
CA LEU A 5 -45.12 -4.15 -17.55
C LEU A 5 -45.45 -3.53 -18.92
N SER A 6 -46.66 -2.99 -19.03
CA SER A 6 -47.08 -2.22 -20.19
C SER A 6 -46.30 -0.90 -20.23
N PHE A 7 -45.17 -0.90 -20.94
CA PHE A 7 -44.47 0.34 -21.33
C PHE A 7 -45.19 1.03 -22.51
N GLN A 8 -46.52 1.18 -22.45
CA GLN A 8 -47.21 2.12 -23.32
C GLN A 8 -47.13 3.49 -22.67
N GLY A 9 -46.05 4.21 -23.00
CA GLY A 9 -45.94 5.63 -22.71
C GLY A 9 -47.07 6.38 -23.42
N ASP A 10 -48.00 6.90 -22.64
CA ASP A 10 -49.18 7.68 -23.02
C ASP A 10 -48.79 9.09 -23.53
N GLY A 11 -47.92 9.13 -24.55
CA GLY A 11 -47.24 10.34 -25.02
C GLY A 11 -47.40 10.66 -26.51
N SER A 12 -47.98 9.76 -27.33
CA SER A 12 -48.07 9.96 -28.78
C SER A 12 -49.02 11.09 -29.20
N ASP A 13 -49.85 11.60 -28.29
CA ASP A 13 -50.85 12.64 -28.54
C ASP A 13 -50.43 14.04 -28.04
N ARG A 14 -49.21 14.18 -27.51
CA ARG A 14 -48.70 15.48 -27.04
C ARG A 14 -47.76 16.10 -28.06
N LEU A 15 -48.17 17.26 -28.60
CA LEU A 15 -47.32 18.09 -29.45
C LEU A 15 -46.00 18.42 -28.73
N PRO A 16 -44.85 18.36 -29.43
CA PRO A 16 -43.57 18.76 -28.87
C PRO A 16 -43.65 20.19 -28.28
N PRO A 17 -42.98 20.48 -27.16
CA PRO A 17 -42.98 21.82 -26.56
C PRO A 17 -42.56 22.89 -27.58
N GLN A 18 -43.46 23.83 -27.83
CA GLN A 18 -43.30 24.91 -28.82
C GLN A 18 -43.98 26.20 -28.34
N ASN A 19 -43.50 27.34 -28.82
CA ASN A 19 -44.17 28.63 -28.62
C ASN A 19 -44.05 29.45 -29.90
N ILE A 20 -45.04 29.27 -30.78
CA ILE A 20 -45.05 29.88 -32.12
C ILE A 20 -45.18 31.40 -32.03
N GLU A 21 -45.96 31.91 -31.07
CA GLU A 21 -46.14 33.36 -30.87
C GLU A 21 -44.83 34.06 -30.50
N ALA A 22 -44.03 33.43 -29.63
CA ALA A 22 -42.71 33.95 -29.28
C ALA A 22 -41.75 33.93 -30.48
N GLU A 23 -41.77 32.86 -31.30
CA GLU A 23 -40.96 32.79 -32.53
C GLU A 23 -41.36 33.88 -33.54
N GLU A 24 -42.66 34.06 -33.80
CA GLU A 24 -43.15 35.09 -34.72
C GLU A 24 -42.77 36.49 -34.21
N ALA A 25 -42.85 36.71 -32.89
CA ALA A 25 -42.52 37.99 -32.27
C ALA A 25 -41.02 38.33 -32.35
N ILE A 26 -40.13 37.35 -32.17
CA ILE A 26 -38.68 37.55 -32.32
C ILE A 26 -38.33 37.89 -33.77
N LEU A 27 -38.88 37.13 -34.73
CA LEU A 27 -38.60 37.35 -36.15
C LEU A 27 -39.12 38.70 -36.63
N GLY A 28 -40.36 39.07 -36.30
CA GLY A 28 -40.88 40.39 -36.66
C GLY A 28 -40.08 41.51 -35.98
N GLY A 29 -39.59 41.30 -34.75
CA GLY A 29 -38.77 42.26 -34.01
C GLY A 29 -37.43 42.51 -34.70
N ILE A 30 -36.79 41.45 -35.20
CA ILE A 30 -35.55 41.53 -36.00
C ILE A 30 -35.77 42.25 -37.34
N LEU A 31 -36.92 42.04 -37.97
CA LEU A 31 -37.26 42.67 -39.26
C LEU A 31 -37.64 44.15 -39.11
N LEU A 32 -38.12 44.55 -37.93
CA LEU A 32 -38.54 45.92 -37.60
C LEU A 32 -37.39 46.76 -37.02
N ASP A 33 -36.53 46.15 -36.21
CA ASP A 33 -35.35 46.76 -35.60
C ASP A 33 -34.07 45.98 -35.98
N PRO A 34 -33.25 46.48 -36.92
CA PRO A 34 -32.01 45.84 -37.32
C PRO A 34 -30.96 45.66 -36.20
N GLU A 35 -31.07 46.37 -35.08
CA GLU A 35 -30.17 46.18 -33.93
C GLU A 35 -30.58 45.01 -33.02
N ALA A 36 -31.83 44.56 -33.11
CA ALA A 36 -32.37 43.49 -32.28
C ALA A 36 -31.67 42.14 -32.51
N ILE A 37 -31.22 41.85 -33.73
CA ILE A 37 -30.49 40.60 -34.04
C ILE A 37 -29.20 40.48 -33.23
N GLY A 38 -28.52 41.60 -32.95
CA GLY A 38 -27.27 41.61 -32.18
C GLY A 38 -27.48 41.08 -30.76
N ARG A 39 -28.56 41.51 -30.10
CA ARG A 39 -28.91 41.09 -28.73
C ARG A 39 -29.28 39.60 -28.65
N VAL A 40 -29.91 39.07 -29.69
CA VAL A 40 -30.46 37.71 -29.68
C VAL A 40 -29.47 36.66 -30.20
N SER A 41 -28.55 37.07 -31.08
CA SER A 41 -27.62 36.17 -31.79
C SER A 41 -26.75 35.29 -30.88
N GLU A 42 -26.47 35.74 -29.65
CA GLU A 42 -25.69 34.99 -28.67
C GLU A 42 -26.49 33.90 -27.95
N SER A 43 -27.82 34.05 -27.86
CA SER A 43 -28.70 33.20 -27.06
C SER A 43 -29.53 32.19 -27.87
N LEU A 44 -29.72 32.45 -29.17
CA LEU A 44 -30.60 31.68 -30.05
C LEU A 44 -29.86 31.18 -31.29
N ILE A 45 -29.88 29.86 -31.47
CA ILE A 45 -29.43 29.17 -32.69
C ILE A 45 -30.60 28.94 -33.65
N PRO A 46 -30.38 28.87 -34.98
CA PRO A 46 -31.44 28.62 -35.96
C PRO A 46 -32.27 27.36 -35.69
N GLU A 47 -31.65 26.32 -35.13
CA GLU A 47 -32.28 25.06 -34.74
C GLU A 47 -33.27 25.19 -33.57
N ALA A 48 -33.24 26.31 -32.85
CA ALA A 48 -34.14 26.57 -31.73
C ALA A 48 -35.58 26.85 -32.16
N PHE A 49 -35.81 27.23 -33.42
CA PHE A 49 -37.13 27.43 -33.99
C PHE A 49 -37.78 26.11 -34.37
N TYR A 50 -39.05 25.93 -33.97
CA TYR A 50 -39.81 24.73 -34.30
C TYR A 50 -40.25 24.71 -35.77
N ILE A 51 -40.65 25.88 -36.31
CA ILE A 51 -41.12 25.98 -37.68
C ILE A 51 -39.93 26.12 -38.64
N SER A 52 -39.86 25.23 -39.64
CA SER A 52 -38.79 25.23 -40.65
C SER A 52 -38.67 26.58 -41.38
N ALA A 53 -39.81 27.21 -41.71
CA ALA A 53 -39.80 28.55 -42.30
C ALA A 53 -39.18 29.62 -41.37
N HIS A 54 -39.40 29.55 -40.05
CA HIS A 54 -38.82 30.47 -39.09
C HIS A 54 -37.31 30.28 -38.96
N LYS A 55 -36.85 29.03 -38.99
CA LYS A 55 -35.42 28.68 -39.05
C LYS A 55 -34.74 29.31 -40.27
N ASP A 56 -35.35 29.13 -41.45
CA ASP A 56 -34.82 29.67 -42.71
C ASP A 56 -34.77 31.21 -42.70
N ILE A 57 -35.78 31.87 -42.14
CA ILE A 57 -35.83 33.35 -41.98
C ILE A 57 -34.75 33.83 -41.01
N TYR A 58 -34.61 33.19 -39.84
CA TYR A 58 -33.58 33.55 -38.86
C TYR A 58 -32.17 33.34 -39.41
N GLN A 59 -31.94 32.25 -40.14
CA GLN A 59 -30.66 31.96 -40.77
C GLN A 59 -30.29 33.01 -41.83
N ALA A 60 -31.28 33.50 -42.61
CA ALA A 60 -31.09 34.60 -43.53
C ALA A 60 -30.70 35.90 -42.80
N ALA A 61 -31.41 36.24 -41.72
CA ALA A 61 -31.10 37.40 -40.89
C ALA A 61 -29.69 37.32 -40.29
N LEU A 62 -29.29 36.15 -39.77
CA LEU A 62 -27.97 35.93 -39.18
C LEU A 62 -26.84 36.03 -40.21
N ARG A 63 -27.07 35.57 -41.46
CA ARG A 63 -26.13 35.74 -42.57
C ARG A 63 -26.02 37.18 -43.07
N LEU A 64 -27.12 37.93 -43.09
CA LEU A 64 -27.09 39.36 -43.42
C LEU A 64 -26.35 40.15 -42.34
N HIS A 65 -26.59 39.83 -41.06
CA HIS A 65 -25.91 40.43 -39.93
C HIS A 65 -24.40 40.16 -39.95
N SER A 66 -23.96 38.93 -40.25
CA SER A 66 -22.52 38.61 -40.36
C SER A 66 -21.84 39.31 -41.55
N GLN A 67 -22.59 39.63 -42.60
CA GLN A 67 -22.14 40.47 -43.72
C GLN A 67 -22.22 41.98 -43.44
N ARG A 68 -22.61 42.39 -42.21
CA ARG A 68 -22.84 43.78 -41.80
C ARG A 68 -23.86 44.51 -42.69
N LYS A 69 -24.85 43.79 -43.23
CA LYS A 69 -25.98 44.34 -43.97
C LYS A 69 -27.17 44.53 -43.02
N PRO A 70 -28.05 45.52 -43.27
CA PRO A 70 -29.26 45.69 -42.47
C PRO A 70 -30.14 44.43 -42.58
N THR A 71 -30.75 44.02 -41.46
CA THR A 71 -31.69 42.89 -41.38
C THR A 71 -33.14 43.36 -41.45
N ASP A 72 -33.41 44.40 -42.22
CA ASP A 72 -34.75 44.92 -42.42
C ASP A 72 -35.59 43.99 -43.31
N LEU A 73 -36.91 44.20 -43.30
CA LEU A 73 -37.86 43.43 -44.09
C LEU A 73 -37.46 43.33 -45.57
N LEU A 74 -36.97 44.42 -46.17
CA LEU A 74 -36.61 44.46 -47.58
C LEU A 74 -35.34 43.66 -47.87
N ALA A 75 -34.29 43.80 -47.05
CA ALA A 75 -33.05 43.07 -47.23
C ALA A 75 -33.24 41.56 -47.06
N VAL A 76 -34.04 41.12 -46.08
CA VAL A 76 -34.34 39.71 -45.88
C VAL A 76 -35.15 39.14 -47.05
N ILE A 77 -36.14 39.88 -47.58
CA ILE A 77 -36.90 39.47 -48.77
C ILE A 77 -35.98 39.30 -49.98
N ASN A 78 -35.09 40.27 -50.24
CA ASN A 78 -34.19 40.22 -51.39
C ASN A 78 -33.21 39.05 -51.25
N TRP A 79 -32.62 38.86 -50.07
CA TRP A 79 -31.70 37.75 -49.83
C TRP A 79 -32.37 36.39 -50.03
N LEU A 80 -33.60 36.21 -49.53
CA LEU A 80 -34.37 34.98 -49.70
C LEU A 80 -34.83 34.77 -51.15
N ALA A 81 -35.07 35.85 -51.90
CA ALA A 81 -35.39 35.79 -53.33
C ALA A 81 -34.17 35.35 -54.16
N ASP A 82 -33.00 35.93 -53.87
CA ASP A 82 -31.74 35.63 -54.57
C ASP A 82 -31.28 34.18 -54.38
N HIS A 83 -31.75 33.51 -53.33
CA HIS A 83 -31.42 32.12 -53.00
C HIS A 83 -32.58 31.13 -53.24
N ASP A 84 -33.64 31.54 -53.95
CA ASP A 84 -34.84 30.71 -54.24
C ASP A 84 -35.57 30.16 -53.00
N MET A 85 -35.34 30.76 -51.81
CA MET A 85 -35.95 30.34 -50.54
C MET A 85 -37.28 31.04 -50.26
N LEU A 86 -37.56 32.16 -50.94
CA LEU A 86 -38.74 33.00 -50.70
C LEU A 86 -40.07 32.26 -50.91
N ALA A 87 -40.16 31.38 -51.91
CA ALA A 87 -41.37 30.59 -52.16
C ALA A 87 -41.61 29.56 -51.04
N ARG A 88 -40.53 29.00 -50.47
CA ARG A 88 -40.58 27.95 -49.45
C ARG A 88 -41.02 28.46 -48.07
N ILE A 89 -40.75 29.72 -47.77
CA ILE A 89 -41.14 30.36 -46.49
C ILE A 89 -42.54 30.98 -46.49
N GLY A 90 -43.32 30.83 -47.57
CA GLY A 90 -44.68 31.39 -47.69
C GLY A 90 -44.76 32.77 -48.36
N GLY A 91 -43.70 33.18 -49.05
CA GLY A 91 -43.67 34.42 -49.84
C GLY A 91 -43.60 35.70 -49.02
N ARG A 92 -43.65 36.85 -49.71
CA ARG A 92 -43.55 38.19 -49.10
C ARG A 92 -44.63 38.45 -48.04
N ASN A 93 -45.83 37.91 -48.24
CA ASN A 93 -46.97 38.10 -47.35
C ASN A 93 -46.73 37.52 -45.95
N LYS A 94 -46.00 36.39 -45.84
CA LYS A 94 -45.68 35.80 -44.54
C LYS A 94 -44.73 36.69 -43.74
N LEU A 95 -43.70 37.24 -44.36
CA LEU A 95 -42.77 38.17 -43.70
C LEU A 95 -43.46 39.47 -43.27
N ALA A 96 -44.33 40.04 -44.11
CA ALA A 96 -45.15 41.20 -43.74
C ALA A 96 -46.05 40.89 -42.52
N SER A 97 -46.67 39.70 -42.49
CA SER A 97 -47.51 39.28 -41.36
C SER A 97 -46.75 39.11 -40.04
N LEU A 98 -45.45 38.78 -40.10
CA LEU A 98 -44.60 38.67 -38.90
C LEU A 98 -44.34 40.06 -38.30
N VAL A 99 -44.10 41.06 -39.15
CA VAL A 99 -43.92 42.45 -38.72
C VAL A 99 -45.21 43.01 -38.11
N ASP A 100 -46.36 42.79 -38.76
CA ASP A 100 -47.66 43.28 -38.27
C ASP A 100 -48.07 42.68 -36.92
N ARG A 101 -47.63 41.45 -36.62
CA ARG A 101 -47.95 40.74 -35.37
C ARG A 101 -47.03 41.12 -34.21
N THR A 102 -45.97 41.89 -34.45
CA THR A 102 -45.05 42.29 -33.37
C THR A 102 -45.56 43.48 -32.56
N VAL A 103 -45.76 43.24 -31.26
CA VAL A 103 -46.31 44.24 -30.33
C VAL A 103 -45.24 45.22 -29.83
N SER A 104 -43.97 44.80 -29.69
CA SER A 104 -42.82 45.67 -29.32
C SER A 104 -41.47 44.95 -29.44
N ALA A 105 -40.44 45.66 -29.93
CA ALA A 105 -39.04 45.17 -30.01
C ALA A 105 -38.25 45.26 -28.68
N VAL A 106 -38.89 45.71 -27.59
CA VAL A 106 -38.21 45.97 -26.31
C VAL A 106 -37.97 44.67 -25.50
N ASN A 107 -38.79 43.64 -25.66
CA ASN A 107 -38.76 42.44 -24.81
C ASN A 107 -38.26 41.16 -25.51
N ILE A 108 -37.42 41.30 -26.53
CA ILE A 108 -36.97 40.17 -27.36
C ILE A 108 -36.09 39.20 -26.55
N ASP A 109 -35.35 39.67 -25.55
CA ASP A 109 -34.47 38.83 -24.70
C ASP A 109 -35.26 37.82 -23.83
N ALA A 110 -36.41 38.25 -23.29
CA ALA A 110 -37.29 37.36 -22.52
C ALA A 110 -37.96 36.32 -23.43
N LEU A 111 -38.36 36.72 -24.64
CA LEU A 111 -38.92 35.81 -25.64
C LEU A 111 -37.88 34.80 -26.15
N ALA A 112 -36.63 35.24 -26.34
CA ALA A 112 -35.51 34.39 -26.71
C ALA A 112 -35.30 33.26 -25.68
N SER A 113 -35.28 33.63 -24.40
CA SER A 113 -35.17 32.68 -23.29
C SER A 113 -36.30 31.63 -23.30
N LEU A 114 -37.52 32.03 -23.62
CA LEU A 114 -38.67 31.12 -23.74
C LEU A 114 -38.51 30.13 -24.90
N VAL A 115 -38.08 30.59 -26.07
CA VAL A 115 -37.83 29.71 -27.24
C VAL A 115 -36.69 28.73 -26.94
N THR A 116 -35.62 29.19 -26.32
CA THR A 116 -34.49 28.35 -25.89
C THR A 116 -34.91 27.30 -24.86
N GLU A 117 -35.76 27.65 -23.89
CA GLU A 117 -36.31 26.67 -22.93
C GLU A 117 -37.11 25.57 -23.64
N LYS A 118 -37.96 25.93 -24.62
CA LYS A 118 -38.73 24.95 -25.41
C LYS A 118 -37.82 24.09 -26.28
N TYR A 119 -36.77 24.67 -26.86
CA TYR A 119 -35.76 23.93 -27.62
C TYR A 119 -35.05 22.88 -26.75
N LEU A 120 -34.56 23.25 -25.56
CA LEU A 120 -33.91 22.32 -24.63
C LEU A 120 -34.85 21.18 -24.21
N ARG A 121 -36.14 21.47 -23.98
CA ARG A 121 -37.15 20.42 -23.72
C ARG A 121 -37.33 19.48 -24.91
N ARG A 122 -37.26 19.97 -26.15
CA ARG A 122 -37.31 19.11 -27.35
C ARG A 122 -36.05 18.26 -27.51
N GLN A 123 -34.87 18.81 -27.24
CA GLN A 123 -33.62 18.04 -27.23
C GLN A 123 -33.66 16.95 -26.16
N LEU A 124 -34.16 17.24 -24.96
CA LEU A 124 -34.33 16.25 -23.90
C LEU A 124 -35.25 15.09 -24.34
N ILE A 125 -36.37 15.38 -25.01
CA ILE A 125 -37.28 14.35 -25.54
C ILE A 125 -36.57 13.50 -26.60
N LYS A 126 -35.86 14.14 -27.54
CA LYS A 126 -35.10 13.44 -28.58
C LYS A 126 -34.04 12.52 -27.98
N THR A 127 -33.25 13.03 -27.04
CA THR A 127 -32.24 12.26 -26.31
C THR A 127 -32.85 11.12 -25.50
N GLY A 128 -34.01 11.35 -24.87
CA GLY A 128 -34.76 10.29 -24.18
C GLY A 128 -35.14 9.15 -25.12
N ASN A 129 -35.64 9.45 -26.31
CA ASN A 129 -35.95 8.43 -27.33
C ASN A 129 -34.69 7.69 -27.81
N GLU A 130 -33.57 8.39 -27.99
CA GLU A 130 -32.29 7.76 -28.34
C GLU A 130 -31.79 6.80 -27.24
N ILE A 131 -31.96 7.16 -25.96
CA ILE A 131 -31.61 6.30 -24.82
C ILE A 131 -32.53 5.07 -24.75
N VAL A 132 -33.82 5.24 -25.05
CA VAL A 132 -34.75 4.11 -25.18
C VAL A 132 -34.28 3.17 -26.29
N HIS A 133 -33.85 3.70 -27.45
CA HIS A 133 -33.28 2.88 -28.52
C HIS A 133 -32.00 2.15 -28.10
N LEU A 134 -31.07 2.82 -27.41
CA LEU A 134 -29.88 2.20 -26.85
C LEU A 134 -30.20 1.06 -25.88
N GLY A 135 -31.28 1.18 -25.10
CA GLY A 135 -31.73 0.13 -24.20
C GLY A 135 -32.25 -1.14 -24.90
N PHE A 136 -32.61 -1.05 -26.18
CA PHE A 136 -32.99 -2.20 -27.01
C PHE A 136 -31.80 -2.84 -27.75
N GLU A 137 -30.63 -2.19 -27.78
CA GLU A 137 -29.42 -2.76 -28.38
C GLU A 137 -28.81 -3.82 -27.46
N THR A 138 -28.88 -5.09 -27.85
CA THR A 138 -28.33 -6.22 -27.08
C THR A 138 -26.95 -6.68 -27.54
N GLU A 139 -26.42 -6.10 -28.62
CA GLU A 139 -25.10 -6.44 -29.18
C GLU A 139 -23.94 -5.77 -28.44
N THR A 140 -24.22 -4.67 -27.74
CA THR A 140 -23.24 -3.87 -26.98
C THR A 140 -23.28 -4.22 -25.49
N GLU A 141 -22.11 -4.21 -24.84
CA GLU A 141 -22.04 -4.49 -23.41
C GLU A 141 -22.72 -3.39 -22.59
N LEU A 142 -23.50 -3.78 -21.59
CA LEU A 142 -24.32 -2.88 -20.77
C LEU A 142 -23.54 -1.69 -20.14
N PRO A 143 -22.29 -1.83 -19.65
CA PRO A 143 -21.51 -0.69 -19.16
C PRO A 143 -21.27 0.38 -20.22
N ILE A 144 -21.04 -0.01 -21.48
CA ILE A 144 -20.83 0.92 -22.60
C ILE A 144 -22.14 1.64 -22.93
N VAL A 145 -23.27 0.92 -22.87
CA VAL A 145 -24.61 1.50 -23.07
C VAL A 145 -24.92 2.56 -22.00
N PHE A 146 -24.58 2.28 -20.74
CA PHE A 146 -24.74 3.26 -19.65
C PHE A 146 -23.86 4.50 -19.84
N ASP A 147 -22.58 4.34 -20.20
CA ASP A 147 -21.68 5.45 -20.49
C ASP A 147 -22.20 6.32 -21.65
N GLN A 148 -22.72 5.72 -22.72
CA GLN A 148 -23.30 6.44 -23.85
C GLN A 148 -24.58 7.17 -23.48
N ALA A 149 -25.44 6.57 -22.66
CA ALA A 149 -26.65 7.21 -22.15
C ALA A 149 -26.30 8.41 -21.27
N GLU A 150 -25.33 8.28 -20.36
CA GLU A 150 -24.86 9.38 -19.50
C GLU A 150 -24.30 10.54 -20.34
N GLN A 151 -23.44 10.24 -21.32
CA GLN A 151 -22.90 11.25 -22.25
C GLN A 151 -23.99 11.98 -23.03
N LYS A 152 -25.01 11.28 -23.52
CA LYS A 152 -26.10 11.86 -24.30
C LYS A 152 -26.98 12.79 -23.46
N VAL A 153 -27.37 12.40 -22.24
CA VAL A 153 -28.10 13.28 -21.31
C VAL A 153 -27.26 14.50 -20.97
N PHE A 154 -25.96 14.29 -20.75
CA PHE A 154 -25.03 15.34 -20.38
C PHE A 154 -24.87 16.41 -21.47
N ASN A 155 -24.77 16.02 -22.75
CA ASN A 155 -24.67 16.97 -23.86
C ASN A 155 -25.86 17.94 -23.92
N VAL A 156 -27.07 17.50 -23.58
CA VAL A 156 -28.27 18.38 -23.52
C VAL A 156 -28.15 19.43 -22.42
N THR A 157 -27.49 19.10 -21.31
CA THR A 157 -27.24 20.06 -20.20
C THR A 157 -26.09 21.03 -20.49
N GLN A 158 -25.25 20.73 -21.48
CA GLN A 158 -24.02 21.45 -21.79
C GLN A 158 -24.03 22.17 -23.14
N GLU A 159 -25.14 22.23 -23.86
CA GLU A 159 -25.32 23.19 -24.97
C GLU A 159 -25.43 24.64 -24.42
N ARG A 160 -24.40 25.08 -23.70
CA ARG A 160 -23.84 26.41 -23.87
C ARG A 160 -22.84 26.31 -25.03
N PRO A 161 -22.66 27.36 -25.85
CA PRO A 161 -21.93 27.25 -27.10
C PRO A 161 -20.55 26.63 -26.85
N GLN A 162 -20.22 25.56 -27.59
CA GLN A 162 -18.83 25.22 -27.84
C GLN A 162 -18.15 26.52 -28.28
N SER A 163 -17.18 26.98 -27.50
CA SER A 163 -16.41 28.17 -27.81
C SER A 163 -15.81 28.01 -29.22
N GLY A 164 -16.36 28.73 -30.18
CA GLY A 164 -15.73 28.90 -31.49
C GLY A 164 -14.42 29.68 -31.34
N LEU A 165 -13.88 30.18 -32.45
CA LEU A 165 -12.74 31.09 -32.41
C LEU A 165 -13.16 32.38 -31.68
N ILE A 166 -12.64 32.61 -30.48
CA ILE A 166 -12.86 33.85 -29.71
C ILE A 166 -11.83 34.88 -30.18
N HIS A 167 -12.26 36.13 -30.39
CA HIS A 167 -11.35 37.20 -30.76
C HIS A 167 -10.46 37.57 -29.56
N ILE A 168 -9.18 37.84 -29.79
CA ILE A 168 -8.21 38.11 -28.70
C ILE A 168 -8.66 39.27 -27.79
N ALA A 169 -9.37 40.26 -28.33
CA ALA A 169 -9.89 41.39 -27.57
C ALA A 169 -10.83 40.96 -26.43
N ASP A 170 -11.67 39.96 -26.64
CA ASP A 170 -12.63 39.50 -25.63
C ASP A 170 -11.90 38.73 -24.52
N THR A 171 -10.89 37.92 -24.89
CA THR A 171 -10.03 37.22 -23.93
C THR A 171 -9.15 38.19 -23.13
N LEU A 172 -8.73 39.31 -23.74
CA LEU A 172 -7.88 40.31 -23.08
C LEU A 172 -8.61 41.01 -21.92
N ILE A 173 -9.92 41.23 -22.05
CA ILE A 173 -10.73 41.82 -20.97
C ILE A 173 -10.75 40.88 -19.78
N ASN A 174 -11.05 39.60 -19.99
CA ASN A 174 -11.05 38.59 -18.93
C ASN A 174 -9.64 38.42 -18.31
N ALA A 175 -8.59 38.36 -19.14
CA ALA A 175 -7.22 38.23 -18.66
C ALA A 175 -6.77 39.47 -17.86
N PHE A 176 -7.19 40.67 -18.25
CA PHE A 176 -6.91 41.90 -17.50
C PHE A 176 -7.61 41.87 -16.14
N GLN A 177 -8.87 41.44 -16.12
CA GLN A 177 -9.64 41.33 -14.88
C GLN A 177 -9.06 40.30 -13.91
N ASP A 178 -8.62 39.14 -14.42
CA ASP A 178 -7.89 38.14 -13.62
C ASP A 178 -6.59 38.70 -13.02
N ILE A 179 -5.88 39.56 -13.75
CA ILE A 179 -4.65 40.22 -13.27
C ILE A 179 -5.00 41.27 -12.20
N GLU A 180 -6.08 42.04 -12.40
CA GLU A 180 -6.56 43.03 -11.45
C GLU A 180 -7.01 42.39 -10.13
N ASP A 181 -7.78 41.30 -10.19
CA ASP A 181 -8.22 40.54 -9.02
C ASP A 181 -7.04 39.96 -8.23
N ARG A 182 -5.99 39.50 -8.91
CA ARG A 182 -4.73 39.06 -8.27
C ARG A 182 -3.97 40.22 -7.64
N HIS A 183 -3.94 41.39 -8.30
CA HIS A 183 -3.28 42.57 -7.76
C HIS A 183 -3.97 43.10 -6.50
N GLN A 184 -5.30 43.05 -6.47
CA GLN A 184 -6.10 43.44 -5.31
C GLN A 184 -6.12 42.39 -4.19
N GLY A 185 -5.53 41.21 -4.41
CA GLY A 185 -5.49 40.11 -3.44
C GLY A 185 -6.82 39.38 -3.26
N VAL A 186 -7.77 39.59 -4.17
CA VAL A 186 -9.10 38.96 -4.18
C VAL A 186 -9.00 37.51 -4.67
N ALA A 187 -8.06 37.23 -5.58
CA ALA A 187 -7.80 35.88 -6.11
C ALA A 187 -6.35 35.45 -5.87
N LEU A 188 -6.15 34.24 -5.34
CA LEU A 188 -4.82 33.63 -5.23
C LEU A 188 -4.34 33.15 -6.60
N PRO A 189 -3.06 33.34 -6.98
CA PRO A 189 -2.54 32.94 -8.28
C PRO A 189 -2.55 31.42 -8.51
N GLY A 190 -2.63 30.61 -7.46
CA GLY A 190 -2.74 29.14 -7.49
C GLY A 190 -3.15 28.61 -6.11
N ILE A 191 -3.36 27.30 -5.99
CA ILE A 191 -3.71 26.62 -4.72
C ILE A 191 -2.41 26.22 -4.02
N PRO A 192 -1.98 26.93 -2.97
CA PRO A 192 -0.72 26.65 -2.31
C PRO A 192 -0.79 25.34 -1.50
N CYS A 193 0.33 24.64 -1.44
CA CYS A 193 0.46 23.31 -0.86
C CYS A 193 0.85 23.33 0.62
N GLY A 194 1.12 24.50 1.19
CA GLY A 194 1.52 24.69 2.59
C GLY A 194 3.02 24.51 2.84
N PHE A 195 3.80 24.28 1.79
CA PHE A 195 5.25 24.26 1.85
C PHE A 195 5.81 25.55 1.24
N TYR A 196 6.30 26.47 2.08
CA TYR A 196 6.66 27.83 1.66
C TYR A 196 7.66 27.86 0.50
N ASP A 197 8.69 27.02 0.56
CA ASP A 197 9.73 26.96 -0.47
C ASP A 197 9.19 26.36 -1.78
N LEU A 198 8.23 25.44 -1.70
CA LEU A 198 7.58 24.85 -2.88
C LEU A 198 6.59 25.84 -3.49
N ASP A 199 5.78 26.50 -2.67
CA ASP A 199 4.84 27.53 -3.09
C ASP A 199 5.54 28.75 -3.68
N ALA A 200 6.72 29.12 -3.19
CA ALA A 200 7.53 30.18 -3.79
C ALA A 200 8.02 29.82 -5.21
N MET A 201 8.29 28.53 -5.47
CA MET A 201 8.73 28.06 -6.79
C MET A 201 7.58 27.79 -7.75
N THR A 202 6.45 27.29 -7.27
CA THR A 202 5.28 26.94 -8.09
C THR A 202 4.27 28.08 -8.20
N THR A 203 4.32 29.07 -7.31
CA THR A 203 3.24 30.05 -7.06
C THR A 203 1.92 29.39 -6.65
N GLY A 204 2.00 28.19 -6.06
CA GLY A 204 0.88 27.28 -5.81
C GLY A 204 0.51 26.43 -7.02
N PHE A 205 -0.35 25.45 -6.81
CA PHE A 205 -0.85 24.59 -7.90
C PHE A 205 -1.92 25.30 -8.70
N GLN A 206 -1.61 25.52 -9.97
CA GLN A 206 -2.50 26.21 -10.91
C GLN A 206 -3.74 25.37 -11.21
N ARG A 207 -4.89 26.04 -11.34
CA ARG A 207 -6.11 25.38 -11.81
C ARG A 207 -5.92 24.87 -13.23
N SER A 208 -6.54 23.74 -13.55
CA SER A 208 -6.43 23.06 -14.85
C SER A 208 -5.09 22.36 -15.13
N ASP A 209 -4.13 22.37 -14.21
CA ASP A 209 -2.84 21.70 -14.40
C ASP A 209 -2.91 20.20 -14.04
N LEU A 210 -2.22 19.39 -14.83
CA LEU A 210 -1.89 18.01 -14.51
C LEU A 210 -0.50 17.97 -13.88
N ILE A 211 -0.45 17.60 -12.61
CA ILE A 211 0.75 17.54 -11.80
C ILE A 211 1.11 16.07 -11.60
N ILE A 212 2.31 15.68 -12.01
CA ILE A 212 2.82 14.33 -11.78
C ILE A 212 3.80 14.38 -10.62
N VAL A 213 3.51 13.63 -9.55
CA VAL A 213 4.45 13.42 -8.45
C VAL A 213 5.04 12.05 -8.60
N ALA A 214 6.33 11.99 -8.86
CA ALA A 214 7.05 10.76 -9.11
C ALA A 214 8.09 10.47 -8.04
N GLY A 215 8.13 9.20 -7.63
CA GLY A 215 9.09 8.71 -6.66
C GLY A 215 9.36 7.23 -6.91
N ARG A 216 10.42 6.71 -6.32
CA ARG A 216 10.58 5.26 -6.18
C ARG A 216 9.62 4.78 -5.09
N PRO A 217 9.03 3.57 -5.21
CA PRO A 217 8.27 2.97 -4.11
C PRO A 217 9.16 2.88 -2.89
N SER A 218 8.56 3.06 -1.72
CA SER A 218 9.25 2.81 -0.45
C SER A 218 10.68 3.31 -0.46
N MET A 219 10.90 4.63 -0.67
CA MET A 219 12.20 5.32 -0.51
C MET A 219 12.75 5.10 0.92
N GLY A 220 13.07 3.86 1.25
CA GLY A 220 13.70 3.42 2.46
C GLY A 220 13.43 2.01 2.98
N LYS A 221 12.53 1.20 2.42
CA LYS A 221 12.00 0.03 3.16
C LYS A 221 12.17 -1.29 2.40
N CYS A 222 13.42 -1.61 2.05
CA CYS A 222 13.72 -2.79 1.24
C CYS A 222 14.43 -3.85 2.08
N LEU A 223 14.28 -5.10 1.67
CA LEU A 223 14.97 -6.27 2.22
C LEU A 223 15.97 -6.81 1.20
N HIS A 224 17.08 -7.36 1.67
CA HIS A 224 18.02 -8.08 0.82
C HIS A 224 17.38 -9.25 0.07
N GLU A 225 17.85 -9.56 -1.14
CA GLU A 225 17.36 -10.64 -2.00
C GLU A 225 17.24 -12.02 -1.33
N ASN A 226 18.09 -12.31 -0.35
CA ASN A 226 18.12 -13.57 0.39
C ASN A 226 17.29 -13.52 1.69
N ALA A 227 16.50 -12.47 1.93
CA ALA A 227 15.57 -12.44 3.04
C ALA A 227 14.54 -13.58 2.86
N GLU A 228 14.52 -14.49 3.82
CA GLU A 228 13.68 -15.68 3.90
C GLU A 228 12.34 -15.30 4.57
N ILE A 229 11.23 -15.60 3.87
CA ILE A 229 9.86 -15.32 4.31
C ILE A 229 9.12 -16.66 4.39
N LEU A 230 8.36 -16.84 5.46
CA LEU A 230 7.50 -18.00 5.66
C LEU A 230 6.15 -17.79 4.95
N LEU A 231 5.77 -18.74 4.12
CA LEU A 231 4.50 -18.77 3.39
C LEU A 231 3.43 -19.58 4.14
N SER A 232 2.17 -19.42 3.74
CA SER A 232 1.03 -20.13 4.34
C SER A 232 1.10 -21.66 4.21
N ASP A 233 1.79 -22.18 3.20
CA ASP A 233 2.02 -23.63 3.02
C ASP A 233 3.12 -24.20 3.96
N GLY A 234 3.67 -23.36 4.85
CA GLY A 234 4.76 -23.71 5.74
C GLY A 234 6.14 -23.65 5.10
N SER A 235 6.25 -23.41 3.79
CA SER A 235 7.55 -23.33 3.13
C SER A 235 8.27 -21.99 3.36
N ILE A 236 9.59 -22.00 3.23
CA ILE A 236 10.41 -20.80 3.33
C ILE A 236 10.92 -20.46 1.93
N SER A 237 10.55 -19.29 1.43
CA SER A 237 11.04 -18.77 0.15
C SER A 237 11.76 -17.45 0.34
N THR A 238 12.72 -17.17 -0.53
CA THR A 238 13.41 -15.88 -0.53
C THR A 238 12.50 -14.79 -1.12
N ILE A 239 12.67 -13.54 -0.70
CA ILE A 239 11.91 -12.42 -1.25
C ILE A 239 12.12 -12.28 -2.77
N LYS A 240 13.29 -12.64 -3.28
CA LYS A 240 13.58 -12.72 -4.71
C LYS A 240 12.70 -13.74 -5.44
N GLU A 241 12.58 -14.95 -4.90
CA GLU A 241 11.70 -15.99 -5.47
C GLU A 241 10.25 -15.56 -5.44
N ILE A 242 9.82 -14.94 -4.33
CA ILE A 242 8.46 -14.42 -4.15
C ILE A 242 8.17 -13.34 -5.19
N TYR A 243 9.11 -12.43 -5.42
CA TYR A 243 9.01 -11.42 -6.47
C TYR A 243 8.81 -12.03 -7.87
N HIS A 244 9.56 -13.08 -8.20
CA HIS A 244 9.43 -13.76 -9.49
C HIS A 244 8.10 -14.51 -9.64
N ARG A 245 7.59 -15.11 -8.56
CA ARG A 245 6.31 -15.84 -8.56
C ARG A 245 5.08 -14.92 -8.59
N ARG A 246 5.22 -13.66 -8.16
CA ARG A 246 4.12 -12.65 -8.10
C ARG A 246 2.91 -13.11 -7.28
N GLN A 247 3.11 -14.02 -6.35
CA GLN A 247 2.08 -14.55 -5.47
C GLN A 247 2.74 -15.01 -4.16
N ALA A 248 2.26 -14.49 -3.04
CA ALA A 248 2.63 -14.94 -1.71
C ALA A 248 1.56 -14.58 -0.70
N GLU A 249 1.15 -15.56 0.09
CA GLU A 249 0.39 -15.38 1.31
C GLU A 249 1.34 -15.59 2.48
N LEU A 250 1.46 -14.58 3.33
CA LEU A 250 2.55 -14.46 4.30
C LEU A 250 2.06 -13.89 5.63
N ILE A 251 2.91 -14.00 6.65
CA ILE A 251 2.53 -13.67 8.02
C ILE A 251 2.70 -12.19 8.29
N THR A 252 1.64 -11.58 8.84
CA THR A 252 1.58 -10.17 9.22
C THR A 252 1.16 -10.04 10.69
N LEU A 253 1.61 -8.99 11.37
CA LEU A 253 1.24 -8.70 12.76
C LEU A 253 -0.02 -7.82 12.77
N GLY A 254 -1.09 -8.33 13.38
CA GLY A 254 -2.33 -7.59 13.61
C GLY A 254 -2.27 -6.70 14.85
N ASP A 255 -3.28 -5.84 14.99
CA ASP A 255 -3.37 -4.86 16.10
C ASP A 255 -3.56 -5.50 17.48
N ASP A 256 -4.01 -6.75 17.51
CA ASP A 256 -4.15 -7.59 18.71
C ASP A 256 -2.82 -8.22 19.16
N TRP A 257 -1.72 -7.86 18.50
CA TRP A 257 -0.38 -8.41 18.71
C TRP A 257 -0.28 -9.91 18.45
N LYS A 258 -1.15 -10.43 17.59
CA LYS A 258 -1.11 -11.79 17.06
C LYS A 258 -0.77 -11.79 15.58
N PHE A 259 -0.28 -12.92 15.12
CA PHE A 259 0.09 -13.12 13.73
C PHE A 259 -1.08 -13.69 12.92
N HIS A 260 -1.33 -13.10 11.75
CA HIS A 260 -2.38 -13.49 10.80
C HIS A 260 -1.76 -13.71 9.41
N LEU A 261 -2.44 -14.45 8.54
CA LEU A 261 -2.02 -14.64 7.15
C LEU A 261 -2.65 -13.56 6.26
N THR A 262 -1.87 -13.02 5.33
CA THR A 262 -2.32 -11.97 4.40
C THR A 262 -1.64 -12.13 3.05
N GLN A 263 -2.38 -11.86 1.97
CA GLN A 263 -1.88 -11.88 0.60
C GLN A 263 -1.09 -10.60 0.30
N ALA A 264 0.10 -10.70 -0.29
CA ALA A 264 0.82 -9.54 -0.81
C ALA A 264 0.12 -8.96 -2.06
N SER A 265 -0.05 -7.64 -2.11
CA SER A 265 -0.70 -6.93 -3.22
C SER A 265 0.28 -6.48 -4.30
N ALA A 266 1.53 -6.14 -3.93
CA ALA A 266 2.55 -5.73 -4.89
C ALA A 266 3.92 -6.33 -4.58
N PHE A 267 4.68 -6.58 -5.65
CA PHE A 267 6.03 -7.16 -5.59
C PHE A 267 7.00 -6.22 -6.30
N VAL A 268 7.92 -5.63 -5.54
CA VAL A 268 8.84 -4.61 -6.01
C VAL A 268 10.25 -5.16 -5.95
N ASP A 269 10.96 -5.05 -7.05
CA ASP A 269 12.41 -5.20 -7.06
C ASP A 269 12.98 -3.79 -7.13
N ASP A 270 13.87 -3.51 -6.19
CA ASP A 270 14.29 -2.18 -5.83
C ASP A 270 15.82 -2.01 -5.99
N GLY A 271 16.41 -2.85 -6.84
CA GLY A 271 17.77 -2.67 -7.36
C GLY A 271 18.86 -2.87 -6.32
N ILE A 272 20.05 -2.32 -6.58
CA ILE A 272 21.22 -2.47 -5.72
C ILE A 272 21.30 -1.29 -4.75
N LYS A 273 21.24 -1.56 -3.44
CA LYS A 273 21.28 -0.55 -2.36
C LYS A 273 22.28 -0.92 -1.26
N PRO A 274 22.78 0.05 -0.48
CA PRO A 274 23.58 -0.23 0.70
C PRO A 274 22.71 -0.90 1.78
N VAL A 275 23.15 -2.07 2.22
CA VAL A 275 22.43 -2.92 3.17
C VAL A 275 23.24 -3.05 4.46
N PHE A 276 22.53 -3.11 5.58
CA PHE A 276 23.05 -3.27 6.92
C PHE A 276 22.53 -4.56 7.52
N GLY A 277 23.43 -5.37 8.07
CA GLY A 277 23.14 -6.59 8.79
C GLY A 277 22.81 -6.27 10.24
N VAL A 278 21.61 -6.62 10.66
CA VAL A 278 21.14 -6.44 12.04
C VAL A 278 21.11 -7.80 12.72
N THR A 279 21.90 -7.97 13.77
CA THR A 279 21.94 -9.19 14.59
C THR A 279 21.29 -8.94 15.94
N THR A 280 20.32 -9.78 16.32
CA THR A 280 19.68 -9.71 17.63
C THR A 280 20.35 -10.64 18.65
N ARG A 281 20.01 -10.51 19.93
CA ARG A 281 20.60 -11.28 21.03
C ARG A 281 20.20 -12.75 21.03
N LEU A 282 19.02 -13.09 20.49
CA LEU A 282 18.68 -14.49 20.17
C LEU A 282 19.47 -15.02 18.96
N GLY A 283 20.26 -14.19 18.29
CA GLY A 283 21.07 -14.56 17.12
C GLY A 283 20.29 -14.52 15.80
N ARG A 284 19.12 -13.87 15.76
CA ARG A 284 18.41 -13.62 14.49
C ARG A 284 19.20 -12.60 13.68
N TYR A 285 19.16 -12.75 12.36
CA TYR A 285 19.94 -11.93 11.45
C TYR A 285 19.11 -11.56 10.23
N ILE A 286 19.05 -10.27 9.93
CA ILE A 286 18.38 -9.74 8.74
C ILE A 286 19.23 -8.65 8.12
N GLU A 287 19.14 -8.53 6.80
CA GLU A 287 19.84 -7.54 6.01
C GLU A 287 18.82 -6.57 5.42
N THR A 288 18.88 -5.30 5.85
CA THR A 288 17.91 -4.25 5.46
C THR A 288 18.59 -2.94 5.10
N THR A 289 17.87 -2.05 4.42
CA THR A 289 18.32 -0.67 4.19
C THR A 289 18.37 0.12 5.51
N ILE A 290 19.27 1.11 5.65
CA ILE A 290 19.43 1.94 6.89
C ILE A 290 18.13 2.65 7.32
N THR A 291 17.25 2.93 6.38
CA THR A 291 15.97 3.59 6.57
C THR A 291 14.83 2.63 6.90
N HIS A 292 15.12 1.33 6.98
CA HIS A 292 14.13 0.29 7.24
C HIS A 292 13.63 0.40 8.69
N PRO A 293 12.30 0.50 8.92
CA PRO A 293 11.73 0.60 10.25
C PRO A 293 11.63 -0.77 10.95
N TYR A 294 12.03 -0.83 12.21
CA TYR A 294 11.80 -1.96 13.10
C TYR A 294 10.79 -1.56 14.18
N LEU A 295 9.89 -2.47 14.52
CA LEU A 295 8.90 -2.23 15.56
C LEU A 295 9.57 -2.30 16.94
N THR A 296 9.51 -1.20 17.70
CA THR A 296 9.91 -1.10 19.11
C THR A 296 8.67 -1.01 20.00
N ILE A 297 8.84 -1.08 21.33
CA ILE A 297 7.71 -0.94 22.28
C ILE A 297 7.02 0.42 22.17
N ASN A 298 7.77 1.43 21.72
CA ASN A 298 7.28 2.78 21.52
C ASN A 298 6.80 3.03 20.09
N GLY A 299 6.75 1.98 19.26
CA GLY A 299 6.36 2.05 17.85
C GLY A 299 7.52 1.86 16.87
N TRP A 300 7.29 2.12 15.59
CA TRP A 300 8.20 1.83 14.48
C TRP A 300 9.33 2.88 14.38
N ARG A 301 10.58 2.45 14.54
CA ARG A 301 11.78 3.29 14.48
C ARG A 301 12.74 2.82 13.39
N LYS A 302 13.35 3.74 12.65
CA LYS A 302 14.30 3.40 11.57
C LYS A 302 15.58 2.76 12.13
N LEU A 303 16.24 1.91 11.34
CA LEU A 303 17.56 1.38 11.69
C LEU A 303 18.60 2.47 11.99
N SER A 304 18.55 3.60 11.30
CA SER A 304 19.41 4.78 11.56
C SER A 304 19.23 5.42 12.94
N GLU A 305 18.07 5.22 13.57
CA GLU A 305 17.73 5.78 14.89
C GLU A 305 17.94 4.77 16.02
N LEU A 306 18.11 3.50 15.65
CA LEU A 306 18.32 2.40 16.58
C LEU A 306 19.80 2.26 16.91
N ARG A 307 20.06 1.89 18.16
CA ARG A 307 21.40 1.62 18.67
C ARG A 307 21.50 0.19 19.17
N VAL A 308 22.72 -0.32 19.23
CA VAL A 308 23.01 -1.58 19.94
C VAL A 308 22.50 -1.44 21.38
N GLY A 309 21.70 -2.40 21.83
CA GLY A 309 20.97 -2.38 23.11
C GLY A 309 19.48 -2.04 22.99
N ASP A 310 19.01 -1.45 21.88
CA ASP A 310 17.58 -1.21 21.66
C ASP A 310 16.85 -2.53 21.41
N LYS A 311 15.56 -2.59 21.81
CA LYS A 311 14.72 -3.78 21.67
C LYS A 311 13.74 -3.67 20.50
N ILE A 312 13.73 -4.69 19.66
CA ILE A 312 12.85 -4.82 18.49
C ILE A 312 11.92 -6.02 18.61
N ALA A 313 10.76 -5.93 17.97
CA ALA A 313 9.75 -6.96 17.92
C ALA A 313 10.19 -8.09 16.99
N VAL A 314 10.15 -9.30 17.52
CA VAL A 314 10.45 -10.52 16.79
C VAL A 314 9.39 -11.57 17.16
N PRO A 315 8.96 -12.50 16.28
CA PRO A 315 7.94 -13.48 16.65
C PRO A 315 8.37 -14.37 17.82
N ARG A 316 7.43 -14.64 18.73
CA ARG A 316 7.56 -15.56 19.87
C ARG A 316 7.08 -16.96 19.53
N LYS A 317 6.04 -17.06 18.70
CA LYS A 317 5.46 -18.30 18.18
C LYS A 317 5.01 -18.04 16.75
N ILE A 318 5.21 -19.01 15.86
CA ILE A 318 4.68 -18.98 14.49
C ILE A 318 3.93 -20.29 14.23
N ASP A 319 2.61 -20.31 14.45
CA ASP A 319 1.82 -21.55 14.37
C ASP A 319 1.42 -21.92 12.92
N VAL A 320 2.39 -21.93 12.01
CA VAL A 320 2.20 -22.26 10.60
C VAL A 320 3.00 -23.51 10.25
N PHE A 321 2.27 -24.57 9.93
CA PHE A 321 2.79 -25.86 9.49
C PHE A 321 2.15 -26.22 8.15
N GLY A 322 2.84 -27.02 7.34
CA GLY A 322 2.25 -27.46 6.08
C GLY A 322 1.31 -28.66 6.27
N THR A 323 0.76 -29.13 5.16
CA THR A 323 -0.22 -30.22 5.10
C THR A 323 0.34 -31.50 4.47
N GLU A 324 1.60 -31.47 4.02
CA GLU A 324 2.22 -32.63 3.39
C GLU A 324 2.61 -33.69 4.43
N SER A 325 2.64 -34.95 4.01
CA SER A 325 3.17 -36.05 4.81
C SER A 325 4.00 -36.98 3.95
N ILE A 326 5.12 -37.45 4.50
CA ILE A 326 6.01 -38.45 3.87
C ILE A 326 6.09 -39.70 4.74
N ARG A 327 6.77 -40.75 4.27
CA ARG A 327 6.88 -41.99 5.06
C ARG A 327 7.71 -41.72 6.31
N GLU A 328 7.31 -42.24 7.47
CA GLU A 328 8.07 -42.02 8.71
C GLU A 328 9.55 -42.43 8.61
N CYS A 329 9.84 -43.50 7.86
CA CYS A 329 11.21 -43.93 7.63
C CYS A 329 12.04 -42.86 6.93
N GLU A 330 11.46 -42.12 5.99
CA GLU A 330 12.11 -41.01 5.28
C GLU A 330 12.41 -39.84 6.21
N VAL A 331 11.45 -39.46 7.08
CA VAL A 331 11.64 -38.42 8.10
C VAL A 331 12.81 -38.76 9.02
N LYS A 332 12.83 -40.00 9.54
CA LYS A 332 13.87 -40.50 10.44
C LYS A 332 15.24 -40.51 9.75
N LEU A 333 15.31 -41.02 8.51
CA LEU A 333 16.54 -41.07 7.73
C LEU A 333 17.10 -39.67 7.46
N LEU A 334 16.26 -38.69 7.08
CA LEU A 334 16.70 -37.31 6.88
C LEU A 334 17.30 -36.72 8.15
N ALA A 335 16.66 -36.91 9.31
CA ALA A 335 17.16 -36.42 10.58
C ALA A 335 18.54 -37.03 10.93
N TYR A 336 18.70 -38.35 10.76
CA TYR A 336 19.97 -39.03 11.04
C TYR A 336 21.09 -38.64 10.09
N PHE A 337 20.80 -38.49 8.79
CA PHE A 337 21.82 -38.09 7.82
C PHE A 337 22.24 -36.62 7.98
N ILE A 338 21.32 -35.75 8.40
CA ILE A 338 21.63 -34.33 8.64
C ILE A 338 22.51 -34.16 9.89
N GLY A 339 22.24 -34.90 10.97
CA GLY A 339 23.10 -34.93 12.17
C GLY A 339 24.43 -35.66 11.92
N ASP A 340 24.50 -36.92 12.35
CA ASP A 340 25.74 -37.73 12.35
C ASP A 340 26.03 -38.46 11.01
N GLY A 341 25.34 -38.13 9.91
CA GLY A 341 25.56 -38.80 8.62
C GLY A 341 26.84 -38.34 7.88
N CYS A 342 27.57 -39.28 7.28
CA CYS A 342 28.57 -39.00 6.24
C CYS A 342 27.98 -39.31 4.86
N LEU A 343 27.92 -38.29 4.00
CA LEU A 343 27.29 -38.37 2.66
C LEU A 343 28.27 -38.14 1.51
N THR A 344 29.58 -38.16 1.78
CA THR A 344 30.63 -37.86 0.80
C THR A 344 31.28 -39.11 0.20
N ASP A 345 31.09 -40.26 0.84
CA ASP A 345 31.67 -41.53 0.42
C ASP A 345 30.76 -42.26 -0.57
N SER A 346 31.20 -43.42 -1.07
CA SER A 346 30.45 -44.21 -2.07
C SER A 346 29.10 -44.75 -1.55
N THR A 347 28.93 -44.80 -0.23
CA THR A 347 27.74 -45.31 0.46
C THR A 347 27.37 -44.35 1.60
N PRO A 348 26.08 -44.08 1.87
CA PRO A 348 25.67 -43.29 3.03
C PRO A 348 26.07 -43.98 4.33
N GLU A 349 26.78 -43.25 5.20
CA GLU A 349 27.24 -43.75 6.49
C GLU A 349 26.59 -42.97 7.62
N PHE A 350 26.40 -43.62 8.76
CA PHE A 350 25.90 -43.02 9.99
C PHE A 350 26.74 -43.50 11.17
N THR A 351 27.18 -42.60 12.04
CA THR A 351 28.03 -42.95 13.18
C THR A 351 27.37 -42.57 14.50
N ASN A 352 27.04 -43.55 15.35
CA ASN A 352 26.48 -43.26 16.66
C ASN A 352 26.85 -44.35 17.68
N ILE A 353 27.02 -43.98 18.95
CA ILE A 353 27.40 -44.90 20.03
C ILE A 353 26.18 -45.61 20.63
N ASN A 354 24.99 -44.98 20.58
CA ASN A 354 23.80 -45.49 21.25
C ASN A 354 23.12 -46.61 20.43
N SER A 355 23.08 -47.83 21.00
CA SER A 355 22.49 -49.01 20.35
C SER A 355 21.01 -48.85 20.00
N ARG A 356 20.25 -48.05 20.77
CA ARG A 356 18.83 -47.80 20.50
C ARG A 356 18.64 -46.94 19.26
N ILE A 357 19.50 -45.94 19.06
CA ILE A 357 19.54 -45.10 17.85
C ILE A 357 19.99 -45.94 16.65
N GLN A 358 21.01 -46.79 16.82
CA GLN A 358 21.47 -47.71 15.78
C GLN A 358 20.37 -48.66 15.28
N ASN A 359 19.56 -49.19 16.21
CA ASN A 359 18.43 -50.07 15.88
C ASN A 359 17.31 -49.30 15.15
N ASP A 360 16.95 -48.10 15.61
CA ASP A 360 15.93 -47.26 14.95
C ASP A 360 16.37 -46.84 13.54
N PHE A 361 17.65 -46.49 13.37
CA PHE A 361 18.24 -46.23 12.04
C PHE A 361 18.20 -47.48 11.15
N THR A 362 18.60 -48.64 11.68
CA THR A 362 18.58 -49.91 10.93
C THR A 362 17.17 -50.25 10.46
N TYR A 363 16.19 -50.13 11.36
CA TYR A 363 14.79 -50.32 11.03
C TYR A 363 14.35 -49.35 9.92
N ALA A 364 14.64 -48.05 10.05
CA ALA A 364 14.29 -47.05 9.05
C ALA A 364 14.90 -47.34 7.67
N VAL A 365 16.16 -47.79 7.61
CA VAL A 365 16.82 -48.19 6.35
C VAL A 365 16.14 -49.41 5.73
N THR A 366 15.84 -50.45 6.53
CA THR A 366 15.16 -51.66 6.03
C THR A 366 13.73 -51.38 5.58
N SER A 367 13.00 -50.50 6.27
CA SER A 367 11.65 -50.09 5.90
C SER A 367 11.62 -49.16 4.68
N PHE A 368 12.72 -48.50 4.34
CA PHE A 368 12.82 -47.68 3.14
C PHE A 368 12.86 -48.53 1.88
N SER A 369 13.61 -49.65 1.92
CA SER A 369 13.65 -50.64 0.84
C SER A 369 14.16 -51.99 1.35
N ASP A 370 13.45 -53.07 0.99
CA ASP A 370 13.85 -54.46 1.29
C ASP A 370 15.21 -54.87 0.69
N LYS A 371 15.72 -54.08 -0.27
CA LYS A 371 17.01 -54.31 -0.94
C LYS A 371 18.20 -53.74 -0.16
N LEU A 372 17.96 -52.90 0.84
CA LEU A 372 18.99 -52.27 1.65
C LEU A 372 19.28 -53.10 2.89
N LYS A 373 20.57 -53.24 3.21
CA LYS A 373 21.03 -53.83 4.47
C LYS A 373 21.99 -52.88 5.16
N VAL A 374 21.90 -52.84 6.49
CA VAL A 374 22.85 -52.09 7.29
C VAL A 374 23.99 -53.02 7.71
N ARG A 375 25.21 -52.66 7.34
CA ARG A 375 26.43 -53.31 7.84
C ARG A 375 27.01 -52.44 8.94
N ILE A 376 27.22 -53.02 10.12
CA ILE A 376 27.83 -52.34 11.26
C ILE A 376 29.31 -52.72 11.30
N GLU A 377 30.19 -51.72 11.29
CA GLU A 377 31.61 -51.90 11.53
C GLU A 377 31.96 -51.40 12.93
N ILE A 378 32.39 -52.32 13.80
CA ILE A 378 32.79 -52.04 15.18
C ILE A 378 34.31 -52.13 15.24
N ARG A 379 34.98 -51.01 15.56
CA ARG A 379 36.42 -50.97 15.84
C ARG A 379 36.63 -50.69 17.34
N SER A 380 37.62 -51.33 17.95
CA SER A 380 37.86 -51.28 19.40
C SER A 380 38.22 -49.89 19.96
N ASP A 381 38.57 -48.92 19.11
CA ASP A 381 39.03 -47.58 19.46
C ASP A 381 38.17 -46.42 18.90
N ARG A 382 37.05 -46.71 18.21
CA ARG A 382 36.24 -45.70 17.51
C ARG A 382 34.73 -45.96 17.61
N THR A 383 33.95 -44.89 17.41
CA THR A 383 32.49 -44.94 17.29
C THR A 383 32.07 -45.93 16.19
N PRO A 384 31.07 -46.81 16.42
CA PRO A 384 30.56 -47.72 15.40
C PRO A 384 30.07 -46.96 14.15
N ILE A 385 30.39 -47.50 12.98
CA ILE A 385 29.96 -46.95 11.68
C ILE A 385 28.92 -47.87 11.06
N LEU A 386 27.77 -47.32 10.67
CA LEU A 386 26.66 -48.03 10.06
C LEU A 386 26.61 -47.66 8.58
N TYR A 387 26.86 -48.64 7.72
CA TYR A 387 26.82 -48.51 6.27
C TYR A 387 25.46 -48.94 5.73
N ALA A 388 24.71 -48.01 5.14
CA ALA A 388 23.45 -48.31 4.45
C ALA A 388 23.73 -48.76 3.01
N GLY A 389 24.16 -50.02 2.85
CA GLY A 389 24.64 -50.57 1.58
C GLY A 389 23.65 -51.53 0.89
N MET A 390 23.91 -51.77 -0.39
CA MET A 390 23.22 -52.80 -1.19
C MET A 390 24.07 -54.06 -1.36
N CYS A 391 23.44 -55.22 -1.54
CA CYS A 391 24.13 -56.49 -1.80
C CYS A 391 24.48 -56.73 -3.28
N GLN A 392 24.01 -55.92 -4.23
CA GLN A 392 24.21 -56.13 -5.68
C GLN A 392 24.61 -54.83 -6.40
N GLY A 393 25.37 -54.94 -7.49
CA GLY A 393 26.04 -53.86 -8.23
C GLY A 393 25.15 -52.85 -8.99
N GLN A 394 24.00 -52.47 -8.44
CA GLN A 394 23.17 -51.35 -8.91
C GLN A 394 23.37 -50.12 -8.01
N LYS A 395 23.02 -48.93 -8.51
CA LYS A 395 23.12 -47.67 -7.74
C LYS A 395 22.21 -47.72 -6.51
N ASN A 396 22.75 -47.38 -5.34
CA ASN A 396 22.03 -47.41 -4.06
C ASN A 396 20.78 -46.50 -4.11
N PRO A 397 19.55 -47.03 -3.90
CA PRO A 397 18.31 -46.24 -3.91
C PRO A 397 18.34 -45.08 -2.94
N LEU A 398 19.00 -45.24 -1.79
CA LEU A 398 19.12 -44.21 -0.78
C LEU A 398 20.05 -43.08 -1.24
N THR A 399 21.12 -43.42 -1.95
CA THR A 399 22.00 -42.43 -2.61
C THR A 399 21.25 -41.64 -3.68
N THR A 400 20.51 -42.31 -4.56
CA THR A 400 19.70 -41.64 -5.60
C THR A 400 18.64 -40.72 -4.99
N TRP A 401 18.01 -41.14 -3.89
CA TRP A 401 17.04 -40.33 -3.17
C TRP A 401 17.67 -39.10 -2.51
N LEU A 402 18.83 -39.26 -1.85
CA LEU A 402 19.59 -38.14 -1.28
C LEU A 402 20.13 -37.17 -2.35
N GLU A 403 20.47 -37.67 -3.55
CA GLU A 403 20.83 -36.84 -4.71
C GLU A 403 19.64 -35.99 -5.15
N ASN A 404 18.45 -36.58 -5.29
CA ASN A 404 17.23 -35.86 -5.69
C ASN A 404 16.83 -34.77 -4.67
N ILE A 405 17.06 -35.02 -3.38
CA ILE A 405 16.81 -34.05 -2.30
C ILE A 405 17.93 -33.00 -2.19
N GLY A 406 19.08 -33.22 -2.84
CA GLY A 406 20.22 -32.29 -2.85
C GLY A 406 21.13 -32.36 -1.62
N LEU A 407 21.04 -33.43 -0.82
CA LEU A 407 21.87 -33.65 0.37
C LEU A 407 23.12 -34.49 0.10
N TRP A 408 23.13 -35.30 -0.97
CA TRP A 408 24.27 -36.14 -1.32
C TRP A 408 25.52 -35.31 -1.65
N GLY A 409 26.70 -35.76 -1.20
CA GLY A 409 27.98 -35.07 -1.42
C GLY A 409 28.21 -33.82 -0.58
N LYS A 410 27.26 -33.42 0.28
CA LYS A 410 27.41 -32.25 1.17
C LYS A 410 28.22 -32.62 2.42
N LYS A 411 29.21 -31.78 2.74
CA LYS A 411 29.95 -31.81 4.01
C LYS A 411 29.12 -31.18 5.13
N ALA A 412 29.48 -31.44 6.39
CA ALA A 412 28.74 -31.00 7.58
C ALA A 412 28.46 -29.49 7.65
N ASP A 413 29.35 -28.66 7.12
CA ASP A 413 29.23 -27.19 7.03
C ASP A 413 28.26 -26.71 5.93
N ALA A 414 28.00 -27.54 4.92
CA ALA A 414 27.11 -27.26 3.81
C ALA A 414 25.73 -27.98 3.90
N LYS A 415 25.49 -28.75 4.98
CA LYS A 415 24.20 -29.40 5.23
C LYS A 415 23.12 -28.34 5.53
N ILE A 416 21.92 -28.58 5.01
CA ILE A 416 20.72 -27.75 5.19
C ILE A 416 19.50 -28.65 5.41
N ILE A 417 18.44 -28.11 6.01
CA ILE A 417 17.13 -28.78 6.07
C ILE A 417 16.47 -28.64 4.68
N PRO A 418 16.06 -29.75 4.03
CA PRO A 418 15.33 -29.71 2.76
C PRO A 418 13.97 -29.02 2.88
N GLN A 419 13.53 -28.35 1.80
CA GLN A 419 12.24 -27.66 1.75
C GLN A 419 11.04 -28.56 2.09
N VAL A 420 11.11 -29.85 1.74
CA VAL A 420 10.07 -30.83 2.05
C VAL A 420 9.74 -30.86 3.54
N ILE A 421 10.75 -30.76 4.44
CA ILE A 421 10.53 -30.78 5.89
C ILE A 421 9.70 -29.58 6.38
N PHE A 422 9.87 -28.41 5.75
CA PHE A 422 9.13 -27.20 6.15
C PHE A 422 7.64 -27.26 5.79
N LYS A 423 7.28 -28.09 4.79
CA LYS A 423 5.90 -28.32 4.35
C LYS A 423 5.20 -29.48 5.07
N LEU A 424 5.89 -30.19 5.95
CA LEU A 424 5.30 -31.32 6.66
C LEU A 424 4.33 -30.87 7.74
N GLU A 425 3.40 -31.77 8.07
CA GLU A 425 2.51 -31.64 9.23
C GLU A 425 3.29 -31.59 10.56
N ARG A 426 2.67 -30.96 11.58
CA ARG A 426 3.26 -30.71 12.91
C ARG A 426 3.86 -31.97 13.56
N SER A 427 3.20 -33.11 13.45
CA SER A 427 3.64 -34.41 13.98
C SER A 427 4.95 -34.89 13.35
N GLN A 428 5.10 -34.76 12.03
CA GLN A 428 6.29 -35.18 11.31
C GLN A 428 7.47 -34.23 11.50
N VAL A 429 7.22 -32.92 11.60
CA VAL A 429 8.27 -31.95 11.99
C VAL A 429 8.76 -32.24 13.41
N SER A 430 7.87 -32.59 14.34
CA SER A 430 8.24 -33.02 15.69
C SER A 430 9.11 -34.29 15.65
N LEU A 431 8.69 -35.32 14.89
CA LEU A 431 9.48 -36.55 14.72
C LEU A 431 10.87 -36.28 14.14
N PHE A 432 10.96 -35.40 13.14
CA PHE A 432 12.23 -34.97 12.55
C PHE A 432 13.15 -34.33 13.59
N LEU A 433 12.65 -33.34 14.34
CA LEU A 433 13.44 -32.66 15.39
C LEU A 433 13.83 -33.62 16.52
N ASN A 434 12.93 -34.52 16.93
CA ASN A 434 13.19 -35.51 17.96
C ASN A 434 14.39 -36.43 17.61
N ARG A 435 14.47 -36.88 16.35
CA ARG A 435 15.58 -37.70 15.85
C ARG A 435 16.84 -36.88 15.58
N LEU A 436 16.69 -35.64 15.12
CA LEU A 436 17.83 -34.76 14.89
C LEU A 436 18.53 -34.45 16.21
N PHE A 437 17.79 -34.07 17.26
CA PHE A 437 18.36 -33.83 18.59
C PHE A 437 18.94 -35.09 19.26
N ALA A 438 18.56 -36.29 18.83
CA ALA A 438 19.15 -37.54 19.34
C ALA A 438 20.65 -37.66 19.01
N THR A 439 21.07 -37.04 17.90
CA THR A 439 22.47 -36.98 17.46
C THR A 439 23.25 -35.95 18.30
N ASP A 440 23.44 -34.74 17.78
CA ASP A 440 24.22 -33.64 18.36
C ASP A 440 23.49 -32.82 19.45
N GLY A 441 22.23 -33.16 19.77
CA GLY A 441 21.47 -32.50 20.82
C GLY A 441 21.87 -32.95 22.22
N TRP A 442 21.74 -32.07 23.21
CA TRP A 442 22.11 -32.37 24.60
C TRP A 442 21.16 -31.68 25.59
N ALA A 443 21.06 -32.27 26.77
CA ALA A 443 20.26 -31.80 27.90
C ALA A 443 21.11 -31.90 29.16
N THR A 444 21.30 -30.79 29.89
CA THR A 444 22.13 -30.79 31.10
C THR A 444 21.65 -29.80 32.15
N LEU A 445 22.12 -30.01 33.38
CA LEU A 445 21.96 -29.10 34.50
C LEU A 445 23.31 -28.41 34.75
N LEU A 446 23.33 -27.08 34.66
CA LEU A 446 24.50 -26.29 34.99
C LEU A 446 24.78 -26.36 36.50
N THR A 447 26.03 -26.09 36.91
CA THR A 447 26.42 -25.99 38.33
C THR A 447 25.66 -24.91 39.09
N SER A 448 25.11 -23.90 38.41
CA SER A 448 24.16 -22.92 38.96
C SER A 448 22.77 -23.49 39.25
N GLY A 449 22.53 -24.76 38.88
CA GLY A 449 21.23 -25.43 38.94
C GLY A 449 20.21 -24.87 37.95
N GLN A 450 20.68 -24.31 36.83
CA GLN A 450 19.86 -23.87 35.69
C GLN A 450 19.81 -25.00 34.64
N SER A 451 18.59 -25.34 34.21
CA SER A 451 18.37 -26.31 33.13
C SER A 451 18.69 -25.71 31.77
N GLN A 452 19.39 -26.46 30.94
CA GLN A 452 19.75 -26.05 29.60
C GLN A 452 19.64 -27.23 28.62
N LEU A 453 19.00 -26.97 27.48
CA LEU A 453 18.97 -27.85 26.32
C LEU A 453 19.71 -27.16 25.17
N GLY A 454 20.27 -27.93 24.26
CA GLY A 454 20.88 -27.32 23.09
C GLY A 454 21.21 -28.29 21.97
N TYR A 455 21.65 -27.72 20.87
CA TYR A 455 22.10 -28.42 19.67
C TYR A 455 23.33 -27.70 19.13
N CYS A 456 24.33 -28.45 18.65
CA CYS A 456 25.55 -27.86 18.10
C CYS A 456 25.75 -28.31 16.65
N THR A 457 26.08 -27.39 15.77
CA THR A 457 26.41 -27.71 14.37
C THR A 457 27.45 -26.74 13.81
N VAL A 458 28.19 -27.15 12.79
CA VAL A 458 29.13 -26.29 12.07
C VAL A 458 28.45 -25.45 10.98
N SER A 459 27.27 -25.85 10.51
CA SER A 459 26.50 -25.12 9.48
C SER A 459 25.65 -24.03 10.12
N GLU A 460 25.92 -22.77 9.75
CA GLU A 460 25.12 -21.63 10.19
C GLU A 460 23.67 -21.71 9.70
N LYS A 461 23.50 -22.05 8.41
CA LYS A 461 22.18 -22.13 7.79
C LYS A 461 21.32 -23.21 8.45
N LEU A 462 21.90 -24.38 8.74
CA LEU A 462 21.22 -25.45 9.47
C LEU A 462 20.80 -24.98 10.88
N ALA A 463 21.68 -24.29 11.60
CA ALA A 463 21.36 -23.79 12.94
C ALA A 463 20.19 -22.78 12.91
N ARG A 464 20.17 -21.87 11.94
CA ARG A 464 19.06 -20.91 11.75
C ARG A 464 17.76 -21.60 11.36
N GLN A 465 17.82 -22.60 10.48
CA GLN A 465 16.67 -23.40 10.09
C GLN A 465 16.08 -24.20 11.27
N ILE A 466 16.93 -24.78 12.13
CA ILE A 466 16.47 -25.44 13.36
C ILE A 466 15.86 -24.40 14.32
N GLN A 467 16.46 -23.21 14.46
CA GLN A 467 15.89 -22.12 15.27
C GLN A 467 14.49 -21.73 14.79
N HIS A 468 14.29 -21.61 13.47
CA HIS A 468 12.99 -21.31 12.88
C HIS A 468 11.98 -22.45 13.10
N LEU A 469 12.36 -23.72 12.91
CA LEU A 469 11.46 -24.85 13.19
C LEU A 469 11.04 -24.90 14.66
N LEU A 470 11.95 -24.65 15.61
CA LEU A 470 11.64 -24.55 17.03
C LEU A 470 10.68 -23.39 17.33
N LEU A 471 10.84 -22.25 16.65
CA LEU A 471 9.95 -21.10 16.78
C LEU A 471 8.50 -21.44 16.37
N ARG A 472 8.29 -22.39 15.45
CA ARG A 472 6.94 -22.85 15.08
C ARG A 472 6.20 -23.55 16.22
N PHE A 473 6.95 -24.25 17.07
CA PHE A 473 6.43 -24.85 18.31
C PHE A 473 6.35 -23.83 19.47
N GLY A 474 6.69 -22.56 19.24
CA GLY A 474 6.77 -21.53 20.28
C GLY A 474 7.97 -21.70 21.22
N ILE A 475 9.01 -22.41 20.78
CA ILE A 475 10.22 -22.67 21.55
C ILE A 475 11.27 -21.62 21.20
N ILE A 476 11.64 -20.79 22.18
CA ILE A 476 12.63 -19.72 21.99
C ILE A 476 14.03 -20.28 22.19
N ALA A 477 14.80 -20.40 21.10
CA ALA A 477 16.20 -20.78 21.12
C ALA A 477 17.11 -19.58 20.85
N SER A 478 18.22 -19.48 21.58
CA SER A 478 19.28 -18.48 21.31
C SER A 478 20.44 -19.13 20.55
N LEU A 479 20.87 -18.49 19.47
CA LEU A 479 21.96 -18.95 18.61
C LEU A 479 23.26 -18.20 18.94
N LYS A 480 24.34 -18.94 19.23
CA LYS A 480 25.65 -18.37 19.57
C LYS A 480 26.77 -19.05 18.83
N LYS A 481 27.78 -18.26 18.45
CA LYS A 481 29.02 -18.78 17.87
C LYS A 481 29.98 -19.19 18.97
N ARG A 482 30.50 -20.42 18.95
CA ARG A 482 31.49 -20.94 19.90
C ARG A 482 32.67 -21.59 19.18
N SER A 483 33.82 -21.57 19.85
CA SER A 483 34.99 -22.32 19.40
C SER A 483 34.99 -23.69 20.09
N VAL A 484 34.83 -24.74 19.30
CA VAL A 484 34.77 -26.13 19.78
C VAL A 484 36.07 -26.83 19.39
N LYS A 485 36.66 -27.58 20.34
CA LYS A 485 37.85 -28.38 20.08
C LYS A 485 37.42 -29.63 19.29
N TYR A 486 37.93 -29.77 18.08
CA TYR A 486 37.75 -30.97 17.26
C TYR A 486 39.12 -31.54 16.90
N LYS A 487 39.45 -32.69 17.49
CA LYS A 487 40.83 -33.25 17.50
C LYS A 487 41.83 -32.22 18.05
N ASP A 488 42.92 -31.96 17.32
CA ASP A 488 43.97 -31.00 17.68
C ASP A 488 43.73 -29.56 17.17
N THR A 489 42.58 -29.31 16.53
CA THR A 489 42.22 -27.98 15.97
C THR A 489 40.97 -27.42 16.63
N ARG A 490 40.92 -26.09 16.82
CA ARG A 490 39.70 -25.39 17.22
C ARG A 490 38.90 -25.01 15.97
N ARG A 491 37.65 -25.46 15.89
CA ARG A 491 36.72 -25.09 14.82
C ARG A 491 35.65 -24.16 15.36
N GLN A 492 35.18 -23.24 14.54
CA GLN A 492 34.01 -22.44 14.88
C GLN A 492 32.76 -23.27 14.62
N ALA A 493 31.87 -23.32 15.60
CA ALA A 493 30.58 -23.99 15.53
C ALA A 493 29.48 -23.08 16.09
N TRP A 494 28.26 -23.34 15.67
CA TRP A 494 27.05 -22.67 16.07
C TRP A 494 26.32 -23.53 17.11
N GLN A 495 26.08 -22.96 18.28
CA GLN A 495 25.39 -23.59 19.38
C GLN A 495 24.03 -22.93 19.56
N LEU A 496 22.96 -23.72 19.46
CA LEU A 496 21.61 -23.36 19.85
C LEU A 496 21.42 -23.71 21.32
N ASP A 497 20.98 -22.73 22.11
CA ASP A 497 20.72 -22.85 23.53
C ASP A 497 19.23 -22.56 23.82
N ILE A 498 18.52 -23.55 24.33
CA ILE A 498 17.17 -23.43 24.90
C ILE A 498 17.31 -23.41 26.41
N THR A 499 16.87 -22.33 27.01
CA THR A 499 17.16 -22.00 28.42
C THR A 499 15.94 -21.47 29.17
N ASP A 500 14.93 -21.05 28.43
CA ASP A 500 13.66 -20.61 28.97
C ASP A 500 12.84 -21.81 29.45
N ALA A 501 12.28 -21.72 30.66
CA ALA A 501 11.61 -22.86 31.29
C ALA A 501 10.33 -23.27 30.55
N GLN A 502 9.58 -22.32 29.99
CA GLN A 502 8.38 -22.62 29.20
C GLN A 502 8.77 -23.29 27.89
N SER A 503 9.80 -22.76 27.21
CA SER A 503 10.35 -23.35 25.99
C SER A 503 10.88 -24.77 26.21
N ILE A 504 11.55 -25.04 27.34
CA ILE A 504 12.01 -26.39 27.69
C ILE A 504 10.82 -27.33 27.97
N LYS A 505 9.78 -26.87 28.68
CA LYS A 505 8.57 -27.66 28.91
C LYS A 505 7.89 -28.04 27.59
N SER A 506 7.67 -27.05 26.71
CA SER A 506 7.10 -27.27 25.36
C SER A 506 7.98 -28.22 24.54
N PHE A 507 9.31 -28.09 24.60
CA PHE A 507 10.22 -29.01 23.92
C PHE A 507 10.04 -30.45 24.42
N ILE A 508 9.98 -30.66 25.74
CA ILE A 508 9.85 -32.00 26.34
C ILE A 508 8.50 -32.62 26.01
N SER A 509 7.41 -31.84 26.06
CA SER A 509 6.06 -32.36 25.80
C SER A 509 5.78 -32.62 24.33
N GLU A 510 6.31 -31.78 23.43
CA GLU A 510 5.94 -31.85 22.00
C GLU A 510 7.00 -32.53 21.13
N ILE A 511 8.28 -32.50 21.49
CA ILE A 511 9.39 -32.99 20.65
C ILE A 511 10.13 -34.13 21.35
N GLY A 512 10.74 -33.85 22.51
CA GLY A 512 11.62 -34.80 23.21
C GLY A 512 12.95 -35.08 22.49
N ILE A 513 13.77 -35.98 23.07
CA ILE A 513 15.04 -36.42 22.50
C ILE A 513 15.11 -37.93 22.60
N PHE A 514 15.12 -38.60 21.46
CA PHE A 514 15.19 -40.06 21.41
C PHE A 514 16.52 -40.59 21.95
N GLY A 515 16.47 -41.56 22.87
CA GLY A 515 17.67 -42.17 23.45
C GLY A 515 18.36 -41.31 24.53
N LYS A 516 17.80 -40.16 24.90
CA LYS A 516 18.26 -39.29 26.01
C LYS A 516 17.10 -38.90 26.94
N GLU A 517 16.12 -39.79 27.09
CA GLU A 517 14.92 -39.55 27.89
C GLU A 517 15.25 -39.28 29.37
N ASP A 518 16.17 -40.06 29.96
CA ASP A 518 16.59 -39.88 31.36
C ASP A 518 17.18 -38.49 31.64
N ALA A 519 17.88 -37.91 30.67
CA ALA A 519 18.45 -36.57 30.78
C ALA A 519 17.35 -35.50 30.75
N LEU A 520 16.31 -35.70 29.94
CA LEU A 520 15.14 -34.82 29.90
C LEU A 520 14.33 -34.88 31.19
N THR A 521 14.13 -36.07 31.75
CA THR A 521 13.42 -36.25 33.02
C THR A 521 14.11 -35.49 34.15
N LYS A 522 15.45 -35.62 34.25
CA LYS A 522 16.25 -34.84 35.23
C LYS A 522 16.10 -33.32 35.05
N VAL A 523 16.04 -32.86 33.80
CA VAL A 523 15.83 -31.44 33.48
C VAL A 523 14.41 -30.98 33.83
N ALA A 524 13.39 -31.81 33.56
CA ALA A 524 11.99 -31.54 33.88
C ALA A 524 11.76 -31.47 35.40
N ASP A 525 12.31 -32.43 36.15
CA ASP A 525 12.22 -32.48 37.62
C ASP A 525 12.85 -31.25 38.27
N ALA A 526 14.02 -30.82 37.76
CA ALA A 526 14.70 -29.62 38.24
C ALA A 526 13.89 -28.34 37.99
N ILE A 527 13.14 -28.26 36.88
CA ILE A 527 12.25 -27.13 36.58
C ILE A 527 11.01 -27.15 37.49
N ALA A 528 10.49 -28.33 37.84
CA ALA A 528 9.34 -28.47 38.73
C ALA A 528 9.64 -28.09 40.19
N GLN A 529 10.87 -28.35 40.65
CA GLN A 529 11.27 -28.13 42.06
C GLN A 529 11.68 -26.68 42.38
N LYS A 530 12.07 -25.86 41.38
CA LYS A 530 12.46 -24.45 41.59
C LYS A 530 11.40 -23.48 41.07
N ARG A 531 11.12 -22.43 41.87
CA ARG A 531 10.35 -21.26 41.43
C ARG A 531 11.20 -20.46 40.42
N TYR A 532 11.12 -20.84 39.14
CA TYR A 532 11.95 -20.28 38.09
C TYR A 532 11.66 -18.79 37.88
N GLN A 533 12.70 -17.97 37.82
CA GLN A 533 12.56 -16.55 37.51
C GLN A 533 12.33 -16.39 36.00
N THR A 534 11.15 -15.92 35.60
CA THR A 534 10.72 -15.62 34.22
C THR A 534 11.41 -14.36 33.64
N ASN A 535 12.68 -14.14 33.95
CA ASN A 535 13.42 -12.91 33.68
C ASN A 535 13.97 -12.78 32.23
N ARG A 536 13.46 -13.53 31.25
CA ARG A 536 13.96 -13.49 29.87
C ARG A 536 12.95 -13.01 28.82
N ASP A 537 11.68 -13.38 28.93
CA ASP A 537 10.61 -12.80 28.12
C ASP A 537 10.03 -11.58 28.84
N LEU A 538 10.83 -10.52 28.84
CA LEU A 538 10.55 -9.29 29.55
C LEU A 538 10.07 -8.20 28.59
N ILE A 539 8.95 -7.60 28.94
CA ILE A 539 8.40 -6.43 28.23
C ILE A 539 9.29 -5.22 28.57
N PRO A 540 9.72 -4.44 27.57
CA PRO A 540 10.62 -3.30 27.75
C PRO A 540 10.14 -2.31 28.84
N ILE A 541 11.09 -1.62 29.49
CA ILE A 541 10.85 -0.80 30.70
C ILE A 541 9.91 0.38 30.42
N GLU A 542 9.90 0.84 29.18
CA GLU A 542 9.08 1.93 28.66
C GLU A 542 7.58 1.70 28.91
N ILE A 543 7.15 0.44 29.06
CA ILE A 543 5.76 0.09 29.38
C ILE A 543 5.28 0.70 30.70
N TRP A 544 6.20 0.99 31.64
CA TRP A 544 5.84 1.64 32.90
C TRP A 544 5.18 3.01 32.69
N GLN A 545 5.50 3.73 31.62
CA GLN A 545 4.83 4.99 31.28
C GLN A 545 3.36 4.75 30.88
N GLN A 546 3.08 3.67 30.14
CA GLN A 546 1.72 3.31 29.76
C GLN A 546 0.91 2.85 30.97
N ILE A 547 1.51 2.05 31.86
CA ILE A 547 0.86 1.64 33.12
C ILE A 547 0.62 2.85 34.03
N ALA A 548 1.58 3.78 34.11
CA ALA A 548 1.44 5.01 34.90
C ALA A 548 0.25 5.85 34.40
N THR A 549 0.09 5.91 33.08
CA THR A 549 -1.04 6.60 32.45
C THR A 549 -2.36 5.89 32.77
N ALA A 550 -2.43 4.56 32.61
CA ALA A 550 -3.64 3.79 32.89
C ALA A 550 -4.05 3.82 34.38
N LYS A 551 -3.07 3.92 35.29
CA LYS A 551 -3.28 4.06 36.73
C LYS A 551 -3.83 5.43 37.14
N GLY A 552 -3.57 6.48 36.36
CA GLY A 552 -3.92 7.85 36.74
C GLY A 552 -3.30 8.27 38.09
N ASN A 553 -4.13 8.79 38.99
CA ASN A 553 -3.70 9.33 40.30
C ASN A 553 -3.56 8.28 41.42
N GLU A 554 -3.91 7.02 41.18
CA GLU A 554 -3.82 5.98 42.20
C GLU A 554 -2.36 5.72 42.61
N PRO A 555 -1.98 5.62 43.89
CA PRO A 555 -0.60 5.31 44.29
C PRO A 555 -0.21 3.87 43.92
N TRP A 556 1.06 3.67 43.53
CA TRP A 556 1.56 2.36 43.06
C TRP A 556 1.42 1.23 44.08
N THR A 557 1.47 1.56 45.36
CA THR A 557 1.28 0.62 46.48
C THR A 557 -0.14 0.08 46.53
N LEU A 558 -1.15 0.93 46.30
CA LEU A 558 -2.56 0.54 46.30
C LEU A 558 -2.88 -0.34 45.09
N LEU A 559 -2.35 0.01 43.92
CA LEU A 559 -2.46 -0.82 42.72
C LEU A 559 -1.82 -2.20 42.94
N ALA A 560 -0.61 -2.26 43.51
CA ALA A 560 0.07 -3.53 43.81
C ALA A 560 -0.70 -4.40 44.81
N GLN A 561 -1.38 -3.77 45.78
CA GLN A 561 -2.23 -4.44 46.77
C GLN A 561 -3.50 -5.00 46.12
N ARG A 562 -4.20 -4.22 45.29
CA ARG A 562 -5.36 -4.69 44.51
C ARG A 562 -5.00 -5.83 43.56
N ALA A 563 -3.82 -5.76 42.97
CA ALA A 563 -3.26 -6.75 42.06
C ALA A 563 -2.74 -8.02 42.78
N GLY A 564 -2.70 -8.06 44.12
CA GLY A 564 -2.24 -9.22 44.88
C GLY A 564 -0.74 -9.53 44.74
N ILE A 565 0.10 -8.56 44.35
CA ILE A 565 1.53 -8.75 44.14
C ILE A 565 2.26 -8.80 45.50
N GLN A 566 2.93 -9.90 45.81
CA GLN A 566 3.74 -10.02 47.04
C GLN A 566 4.95 -9.06 47.02
N GLY A 567 5.12 -8.26 48.08
CA GLY A 567 6.14 -7.18 48.15
C GLY A 567 5.63 -5.80 47.73
N TYR A 568 4.41 -5.43 48.14
CA TYR A 568 3.67 -4.22 47.77
C TYR A 568 4.39 -2.88 48.00
N SER A 569 5.42 -2.84 48.86
CA SER A 569 6.16 -1.62 49.18
C SER A 569 7.14 -1.16 48.08
N ASN A 570 7.58 -2.06 47.19
CA ASN A 570 8.51 -1.70 46.12
C ASN A 570 8.38 -2.59 44.87
N ILE A 571 7.53 -2.19 43.93
CA ILE A 571 7.36 -2.88 42.65
C ILE A 571 8.41 -2.50 41.58
N HIS A 572 9.43 -1.70 41.95
CA HIS A 572 10.52 -1.26 41.06
C HIS A 572 10.07 -0.56 39.77
N VAL A 573 9.03 0.29 39.87
CA VAL A 573 8.50 1.12 38.77
C VAL A 573 9.64 1.82 38.01
N GLY A 574 9.66 1.66 36.69
CA GLY A 574 10.62 2.33 35.79
C GLY A 574 12.07 1.88 35.91
N LYS A 575 12.41 0.94 36.82
CA LYS A 575 13.78 0.42 37.00
C LYS A 575 13.98 -1.00 36.50
N ARG A 576 12.91 -1.81 36.47
CA ARG A 576 12.96 -3.21 36.01
C ARG A 576 11.94 -3.47 34.92
N ALA A 577 12.34 -4.22 33.90
CA ALA A 577 11.43 -4.71 32.89
C ALA A 577 10.42 -5.71 33.50
N LEU A 578 9.19 -5.73 32.99
CA LEU A 578 8.10 -6.53 33.54
C LEU A 578 8.02 -7.89 32.84
N SER A 579 7.74 -8.95 33.60
CA SER A 579 7.31 -10.22 33.00
C SER A 579 5.87 -10.08 32.49
N ARG A 580 5.52 -10.87 31.47
CA ARG A 580 4.15 -10.89 30.92
C ARG A 580 3.10 -11.21 31.96
N GLU A 581 3.36 -12.17 32.84
CA GLU A 581 2.45 -12.54 33.93
C GLU A 581 2.18 -11.36 34.86
N ARG A 582 3.24 -10.60 35.21
CA ARG A 582 3.08 -9.40 36.03
C ARG A 582 2.35 -8.28 35.28
N LEU A 583 2.64 -8.10 33.99
CA LEU A 583 1.90 -7.13 33.18
C LEU A 583 0.42 -7.52 33.09
N TRP A 584 0.12 -8.80 32.86
CA TRP A 584 -1.25 -9.31 32.80
C TRP A 584 -2.00 -9.01 34.09
N ILE A 585 -1.43 -9.37 35.25
CA ILE A 585 -2.05 -9.09 36.55
C ILE A 585 -2.32 -7.60 36.74
N LEU A 586 -1.35 -6.72 36.43
CA LEU A 586 -1.52 -5.28 36.53
C LEU A 586 -2.58 -4.75 35.54
N ALA A 587 -2.56 -5.23 34.30
CA ALA A 587 -3.47 -4.82 33.24
C ALA A 587 -4.91 -5.31 33.45
N SER A 588 -5.09 -6.50 34.03
CA SER A 588 -6.39 -7.02 34.46
C SER A 588 -6.93 -6.22 35.64
N THR A 589 -6.08 -5.84 36.59
CA THR A 589 -6.49 -5.00 37.74
C THR A 589 -6.88 -3.59 37.33
N LEU A 590 -6.25 -3.06 36.28
CA LEU A 590 -6.54 -1.75 35.68
C LEU A 590 -7.65 -1.80 34.61
N GLU A 591 -8.20 -2.99 34.31
CA GLU A 591 -9.18 -3.20 33.23
C GLU A 591 -8.73 -2.63 31.86
N ASN A 592 -7.42 -2.58 31.61
CA ASN A 592 -6.86 -2.01 30.41
C ASN A 592 -6.63 -3.08 29.33
N LEU A 593 -7.58 -3.19 28.40
CA LEU A 593 -7.57 -4.19 27.33
C LEU A 593 -6.28 -4.15 26.46
N PRO A 594 -5.75 -2.98 26.03
CA PRO A 594 -4.50 -2.94 25.25
C PRO A 594 -3.27 -3.49 25.99
N LEU A 595 -3.16 -3.27 27.29
CA LEU A 595 -2.07 -3.83 28.11
C LEU A 595 -2.25 -5.34 28.34
N GLN A 596 -3.50 -5.81 28.42
CA GLN A 596 -3.81 -7.25 28.45
C GLN A 596 -3.42 -7.93 27.14
N GLN A 597 -3.76 -7.33 25.99
CA GLN A 597 -3.36 -7.80 24.66
C GLN A 597 -1.83 -7.83 24.51
N LEU A 598 -1.11 -6.80 25.00
CA LEU A 598 0.35 -6.82 25.01
C LEU A 598 0.91 -7.98 25.83
N ALA A 599 0.34 -8.23 27.00
CA ALA A 599 0.79 -9.30 27.89
C ALA A 599 0.56 -10.69 27.24
N ALA A 600 -0.55 -10.84 26.50
CA ALA A 600 -0.90 -12.05 25.76
C ALA A 600 -0.28 -12.12 24.34
N SER A 601 0.60 -11.18 23.96
CA SER A 601 1.09 -11.09 22.59
C SER A 601 1.97 -12.25 22.12
N ASP A 602 1.96 -12.47 20.80
CA ASP A 602 2.86 -13.39 20.10
C ASP A 602 4.20 -12.74 19.74
N VAL A 603 4.48 -11.54 20.25
CA VAL A 603 5.70 -10.76 19.95
C VAL A 603 6.70 -10.85 21.10
N TYR A 604 7.91 -11.31 20.83
CA TYR A 604 9.06 -11.25 21.74
C TYR A 604 9.89 -9.99 21.49
N TRP A 605 10.35 -9.33 22.55
CA TRP A 605 11.17 -8.12 22.46
C TRP A 605 12.65 -8.45 22.58
N ASP A 606 13.32 -8.58 21.45
CA ASP A 606 14.74 -8.97 21.42
C ASP A 606 15.67 -7.75 21.25
N GLU A 607 16.84 -7.84 21.84
CA GLU A 607 17.82 -6.76 21.89
C GLU A 607 18.75 -6.81 20.67
N ILE A 608 19.04 -5.67 20.05
CA ILE A 608 20.01 -5.55 18.96
C ILE A 608 21.42 -5.65 19.55
N VAL A 609 22.24 -6.58 19.04
CA VAL A 609 23.62 -6.81 19.48
C VAL A 609 24.65 -6.27 18.49
N SER A 610 24.33 -6.27 17.18
CA SER A 610 25.17 -5.63 16.18
C SER A 610 24.36 -5.04 15.03
N ILE A 611 24.89 -3.96 14.47
CA ILE A 611 24.44 -3.32 13.22
C ILE A 611 25.71 -3.08 12.40
N GLU A 612 25.86 -3.80 11.29
CA GLU A 612 27.08 -3.81 10.48
C GLU A 612 26.76 -3.46 9.02
N SER A 613 27.59 -2.65 8.36
CA SER A 613 27.40 -2.38 6.93
C SER A 613 27.88 -3.59 6.12
N VAL A 614 27.00 -4.16 5.30
CA VAL A 614 27.26 -5.33 4.44
C VAL A 614 27.65 -4.91 3.01
N GLY A 615 27.43 -3.63 2.68
CA GLY A 615 27.70 -3.05 1.38
C GLY A 615 26.50 -3.10 0.44
N ASN A 616 26.75 -2.89 -0.86
CA ASN A 616 25.72 -2.77 -1.87
C ASN A 616 25.21 -4.16 -2.32
N LYS A 617 23.91 -4.42 -2.14
CA LYS A 617 23.24 -5.69 -2.47
C LYS A 617 21.92 -5.45 -3.19
N GLN A 618 21.46 -6.45 -3.95
CA GLN A 618 20.13 -6.42 -4.57
C GLN A 618 19.05 -6.48 -3.47
N VAL A 619 18.06 -5.58 -3.54
CA VAL A 619 16.97 -5.47 -2.56
C VAL A 619 15.60 -5.52 -3.24
N TYR A 620 14.63 -6.04 -2.52
CA TYR A 620 13.24 -6.20 -2.92
C TYR A 620 12.32 -5.64 -1.83
N ASP A 621 11.07 -5.33 -2.17
CA ASP A 621 10.02 -4.88 -1.26
C ASP A 621 8.68 -5.53 -1.62
N LEU A 622 7.80 -5.68 -0.64
CA LEU A 622 6.46 -6.25 -0.78
C LEU A 622 5.42 -5.29 -0.19
N THR A 623 4.35 -5.01 -0.93
CA THR A 623 3.21 -4.26 -0.38
C THR A 623 2.19 -5.21 0.20
N ILE A 624 1.82 -4.95 1.46
CA ILE A 624 0.83 -5.71 2.21
C ILE A 624 -0.38 -4.80 2.49
N PRO A 625 -1.60 -5.21 2.06
CA PRO A 625 -2.83 -4.51 2.39
C PRO A 625 -3.15 -4.64 3.89
N GLU A 626 -3.95 -3.73 4.43
CA GLU A 626 -4.38 -3.68 5.84
C GLU A 626 -3.26 -3.41 6.87
N THR A 627 -2.38 -4.39 7.12
CA THR A 627 -1.41 -4.37 8.22
C THR A 627 -0.12 -3.63 7.88
N HIS A 628 0.20 -3.47 6.58
CA HIS A 628 1.40 -2.80 6.07
C HIS A 628 2.72 -3.30 6.67
N ASN A 629 2.72 -4.50 7.24
CA ASN A 629 3.87 -5.11 7.87
C ASN A 629 3.92 -6.61 7.58
N PHE A 630 5.10 -7.20 7.63
CA PHE A 630 5.26 -8.64 7.49
C PHE A 630 6.46 -9.17 8.26
N VAL A 631 6.58 -10.50 8.35
CA VAL A 631 7.71 -11.18 8.99
C VAL A 631 8.72 -11.66 7.94
N ALA A 632 9.96 -11.19 8.03
CA ALA A 632 11.09 -11.66 7.24
C ALA A 632 12.26 -12.01 8.16
N ASN A 633 12.95 -13.13 7.91
CA ASN A 633 14.01 -13.68 8.78
C ASN A 633 13.62 -13.69 10.28
N ASP A 634 12.36 -14.00 10.58
CA ASP A 634 11.79 -13.97 11.93
C ASP A 634 11.86 -12.57 12.61
N ILE A 635 11.69 -11.48 11.86
CA ILE A 635 11.62 -10.08 12.33
C ILE A 635 10.50 -9.30 11.58
N CYS A 636 9.80 -8.37 12.25
CA CYS A 636 8.70 -7.57 11.67
C CYS A 636 9.17 -6.28 10.93
N VAL A 637 8.60 -5.96 9.74
CA VAL A 637 9.02 -4.89 8.78
C VAL A 637 7.83 -4.02 8.25
N HIS A 638 7.95 -2.79 7.66
CA HIS A 638 6.80 -1.84 7.32
C HIS A 638 6.89 -1.00 5.98
N ASN A 639 5.82 -0.30 5.45
CA ASN A 639 5.70 0.49 4.13
C ASN A 639 5.22 2.01 4.19
N THR A 640 5.31 2.90 3.14
CA THR A 640 5.46 4.44 3.20
C THR A 640 4.26 5.38 2.72
N ALA A 641 4.36 6.75 2.82
CA ALA A 641 3.25 7.76 2.97
C ALA A 641 3.39 9.29 2.49
N PHE A 642 3.91 9.69 1.31
CA PHE A 642 4.11 11.14 0.93
C PHE A 642 2.83 11.96 0.65
N CYS A 643 1.95 11.48 -0.22
CA CYS A 643 0.95 12.33 -0.90
C CYS A 643 -0.26 12.69 -0.04
N LEU A 644 -0.48 11.91 1.02
CA LEU A 644 -1.50 12.17 2.02
C LEU A 644 -1.28 13.51 2.77
N ASN A 645 -0.03 13.94 2.93
CA ASN A 645 0.30 15.19 3.62
C ASN A 645 -0.09 16.43 2.82
N LEU A 646 0.04 16.35 1.50
CA LEU A 646 -0.26 17.46 0.62
C LEU A 646 -1.77 17.69 0.51
N ALA A 647 -2.55 16.61 0.39
CA ALA A 647 -4.00 16.66 0.44
C ALA A 647 -4.51 17.26 1.76
N HIS A 648 -3.91 16.85 2.88
CA HIS A 648 -4.24 17.36 4.21
C HIS A 648 -3.94 18.86 4.37
N ASN A 649 -2.78 19.36 3.94
CA ASN A 649 -2.42 20.77 4.08
C ASN A 649 -3.35 21.70 3.29
N VAL A 650 -3.74 21.31 2.07
CA VAL A 650 -4.65 22.07 1.20
C VAL A 650 -6.04 22.17 1.84
N ALA A 651 -6.57 21.04 2.33
CA ALA A 651 -7.88 21.00 2.99
C ALA A 651 -7.88 21.82 4.30
N THR A 652 -6.79 21.77 5.07
CA THR A 652 -6.66 22.50 6.34
C THR A 652 -6.61 24.00 6.16
N SER A 653 -5.78 24.47 5.23
CA SER A 653 -5.42 25.89 5.15
C SER A 653 -6.44 26.71 4.35
N TYR A 654 -7.11 26.09 3.37
CA TYR A 654 -7.96 26.80 2.41
C TYR A 654 -9.42 26.36 2.42
N LYS A 655 -9.78 25.31 3.18
CA LYS A 655 -11.15 24.77 3.28
C LYS A 655 -11.79 24.46 1.91
N LEU A 656 -10.98 24.13 0.91
CA LEU A 656 -11.45 23.75 -0.41
C LEU A 656 -11.68 22.23 -0.48
N PRO A 657 -12.75 21.75 -1.14
CA PRO A 657 -13.01 20.33 -1.28
C PRO A 657 -11.89 19.59 -2.04
N VAL A 658 -11.35 18.53 -1.44
CA VAL A 658 -10.30 17.69 -2.02
C VAL A 658 -10.86 16.29 -2.26
N ALA A 659 -10.75 15.78 -3.50
CA ALA A 659 -11.09 14.41 -3.85
C ALA A 659 -9.81 13.54 -3.88
N PHE A 660 -9.83 12.43 -3.17
CA PHE A 660 -8.72 11.48 -3.08
C PHE A 660 -9.14 10.11 -3.58
N PHE A 661 -8.60 9.70 -4.73
CA PHE A 661 -8.80 8.39 -5.33
C PHE A 661 -7.65 7.46 -4.94
N SER A 662 -7.95 6.50 -4.09
CA SER A 662 -6.98 5.55 -3.54
C SER A 662 -7.14 4.19 -4.19
N LEU A 663 -6.20 3.84 -5.07
CA LEU A 663 -6.18 2.56 -5.78
C LEU A 663 -5.28 1.53 -5.07
N GLU A 664 -4.37 1.99 -4.20
CA GLU A 664 -3.46 1.12 -3.45
C GLU A 664 -3.93 0.86 -2.00
N MET A 665 -4.63 1.81 -1.36
CA MET A 665 -4.99 1.75 0.06
C MET A 665 -6.50 1.88 0.31
N SER A 666 -7.00 1.30 1.40
CA SER A 666 -8.40 1.50 1.82
C SER A 666 -8.63 2.88 2.46
N LYS A 667 -9.89 3.33 2.46
CA LYS A 667 -10.27 4.61 3.09
C LYS A 667 -9.95 4.65 4.59
N GLU A 668 -10.14 3.55 5.33
CA GLU A 668 -9.85 3.48 6.76
C GLU A 668 -8.36 3.70 7.02
N GLN A 669 -7.49 3.12 6.18
CA GLN A 669 -6.05 3.24 6.32
C GLN A 669 -5.57 4.67 6.07
N LEU A 670 -6.16 5.36 5.09
CA LEU A 670 -5.87 6.77 4.83
C LEU A 670 -6.31 7.66 6.00
N VAL A 671 -7.53 7.43 6.53
CA VAL A 671 -8.05 8.18 7.68
C VAL A 671 -7.17 7.97 8.92
N GLN A 672 -6.72 6.76 9.21
CA GLN A 672 -5.81 6.49 10.32
C GLN A 672 -4.49 7.25 10.19
N ARG A 673 -3.93 7.35 8.98
CA ARG A 673 -2.70 8.10 8.73
C ARG A 673 -2.93 9.62 8.85
N LEU A 674 -4.09 10.13 8.43
CA LEU A 674 -4.48 11.53 8.66
C LEU A 674 -4.59 11.83 10.16
N LEU A 675 -5.26 10.95 10.92
CA LEU A 675 -5.38 11.06 12.38
C LEU A 675 -4.00 11.01 13.05
N ALA A 676 -3.09 10.14 12.60
CA ALA A 676 -1.73 10.05 13.14
C ALA A 676 -0.95 11.36 12.93
N SER A 677 -1.01 11.89 11.71
CA SER A 677 -0.32 13.13 11.33
C SER A 677 -0.87 14.36 12.05
N GLU A 678 -2.20 14.43 12.25
CA GLU A 678 -2.86 15.56 12.89
C GLU A 678 -2.76 15.51 14.41
N ALA A 679 -3.01 14.36 15.02
CA ALA A 679 -2.90 14.19 16.46
C ALA A 679 -1.44 14.18 16.97
N GLN A 680 -0.47 14.11 16.05
CA GLN A 680 0.95 13.83 16.35
C GLN A 680 1.12 12.59 17.22
N ILE A 681 0.33 11.56 16.89
CA ILE A 681 0.38 10.26 17.53
C ILE A 681 0.94 9.31 16.49
N GLU A 682 1.92 8.49 16.88
CA GLU A 682 2.46 7.51 15.95
C GLU A 682 1.36 6.58 15.45
N SER A 683 1.36 6.29 14.15
CA SER A 683 0.35 5.44 13.51
C SER A 683 0.17 4.08 14.19
N GLY A 684 1.23 3.51 14.78
CA GLY A 684 1.16 2.26 15.54
C GLY A 684 0.31 2.36 16.82
N TYR A 685 0.30 3.50 17.50
CA TYR A 685 -0.53 3.71 18.71
C TYR A 685 -2.02 3.86 18.37
N LEU A 686 -2.33 4.54 17.25
CA LEU A 686 -3.72 4.65 16.78
C LEU A 686 -4.27 3.31 16.30
N ARG A 687 -3.46 2.53 15.58
CA ARG A 687 -3.85 1.20 15.09
C ARG A 687 -4.08 0.20 16.22
N SER A 688 -3.16 0.19 17.19
CA SER A 688 -3.23 -0.68 18.37
C SER A 688 -4.16 -0.19 19.48
N GLY A 689 -4.84 0.96 19.31
CA GLY A 689 -5.72 1.55 20.33
C GLY A 689 -5.02 1.95 21.65
N ARG A 690 -3.69 2.03 21.66
CA ARG A 690 -2.86 2.34 22.84
C ARG A 690 -2.71 3.84 23.05
N ILE A 691 -3.81 4.50 23.35
CA ILE A 691 -3.88 5.95 23.44
C ILE A 691 -3.93 6.37 24.91
N SER A 692 -2.93 7.13 25.36
CA SER A 692 -2.94 7.74 26.69
C SER A 692 -4.07 8.77 26.84
N GLN A 693 -4.48 9.09 28.06
CA GLN A 693 -5.56 10.07 28.28
C GLN A 693 -5.23 11.46 27.70
N THR A 694 -3.96 11.89 27.74
CA THR A 694 -3.49 13.12 27.08
C THR A 694 -3.50 13.01 25.55
N GLN A 695 -3.16 11.83 24.99
CA GLN A 695 -3.26 11.59 23.56
C GLN A 695 -4.71 11.46 23.10
N TRP A 696 -5.63 11.03 23.96
CA TRP A 696 -7.05 10.95 23.65
C TRP A 696 -7.64 12.35 23.46
N GLU A 697 -7.20 13.32 24.26
CA GLU A 697 -7.53 14.74 24.04
C GLU A 697 -6.97 15.25 22.69
N SER A 698 -5.73 14.93 22.36
CA SER A 698 -5.14 15.28 21.05
C SER A 698 -5.87 14.60 19.89
N LEU A 699 -6.26 13.34 20.04
CA LEU A 699 -7.01 12.60 19.04
C LEU A 699 -8.42 13.15 18.87
N SER A 700 -9.14 13.43 19.97
CA SER A 700 -10.48 14.00 19.91
C SER A 700 -10.46 15.38 19.25
N ARG A 701 -9.43 16.20 19.53
CA ARG A 701 -9.20 17.46 18.82
C ARG A 701 -8.93 17.22 17.33
N ALA A 702 -8.08 16.25 16.98
CA ALA A 702 -7.79 15.89 15.60
C ALA A 702 -9.03 15.39 14.85
N ILE A 703 -9.90 14.60 15.49
CA ILE A 703 -11.19 14.15 14.93
C ILE A 703 -12.10 15.35 14.68
N GLY A 704 -12.20 16.28 15.62
CA GLY A 704 -12.99 17.50 15.42
C GLY A 704 -12.49 18.31 14.22
N ILE A 705 -11.17 18.50 14.13
CA ILE A 705 -10.53 19.21 13.02
C ILE A 705 -10.76 18.48 11.69
N LEU A 706 -10.52 17.17 11.62
CA LEU A 706 -10.67 16.37 10.39
C LEU A 706 -12.14 16.22 9.97
N SER A 707 -13.09 16.19 10.91
CA SER A 707 -14.52 16.10 10.60
C SER A 707 -15.06 17.35 9.92
N GLU A 708 -14.42 18.50 10.13
CA GLU A 708 -14.75 19.76 9.45
C GLU A 708 -14.01 19.92 8.12
N MET A 709 -13.05 19.03 7.80
CA MET A 709 -12.30 19.11 6.55
C MET A 709 -13.09 18.54 5.38
N PRO A 710 -13.13 19.24 4.24
CA PRO A 710 -13.82 18.78 3.05
C PRO A 710 -12.93 17.81 2.24
N ILE A 711 -12.46 16.72 2.85
CA ILE A 711 -11.71 15.64 2.17
C ILE A 711 -12.66 14.48 1.87
N TYR A 712 -12.74 14.10 0.59
CA TYR A 712 -13.59 13.04 0.09
C TYR A 712 -12.71 11.91 -0.45
N ILE A 713 -12.88 10.70 0.06
CA ILE A 713 -12.04 9.53 -0.28
C ILE A 713 -12.89 8.51 -1.03
N ASP A 714 -12.37 8.02 -2.15
CA ASP A 714 -12.90 6.87 -2.87
C ASP A 714 -11.81 5.80 -3.00
N ASP A 715 -12.09 4.59 -2.52
CA ASP A 715 -11.20 3.42 -2.53
C ASP A 715 -11.67 2.31 -3.49
N THR A 716 -12.47 2.66 -4.50
CA THR A 716 -12.95 1.71 -5.51
C THR A 716 -11.79 1.19 -6.36
N PRO A 717 -11.55 -0.15 -6.40
CA PRO A 717 -10.49 -0.72 -7.22
C PRO A 717 -10.82 -0.59 -8.72
N ASN A 718 -9.79 -0.47 -9.56
CA ASN A 718 -9.88 -0.43 -11.02
C ASN A 718 -10.83 0.65 -11.59
N ILE A 719 -10.96 1.79 -10.92
CA ILE A 719 -11.81 2.89 -11.39
C ILE A 719 -11.30 3.49 -12.72
N THR A 720 -12.22 3.74 -13.64
CA THR A 720 -11.90 4.40 -14.92
C THR A 720 -11.86 5.91 -14.79
N VAL A 721 -11.15 6.60 -15.70
CA VAL A 721 -11.13 8.08 -15.71
C VAL A 721 -12.53 8.68 -15.89
N THR A 722 -13.42 8.00 -16.63
CA THR A 722 -14.80 8.44 -16.84
C THR A 722 -15.60 8.40 -15.53
N GLN A 723 -15.47 7.33 -14.75
CA GLN A 723 -16.12 7.21 -13.44
C GLN A 723 -15.58 8.26 -12.45
N MET A 724 -14.26 8.45 -12.39
CA MET A 724 -13.66 9.53 -11.58
C MET A 724 -14.18 10.91 -11.98
N ARG A 725 -14.34 11.16 -13.29
CA ARG A 725 -14.92 12.40 -13.81
C ARG A 725 -16.35 12.60 -13.33
N SER A 726 -17.20 11.58 -13.42
CA SER A 726 -18.60 11.65 -12.96
C SER A 726 -18.69 11.93 -11.45
N GLN A 727 -17.88 11.25 -10.64
CA GLN A 727 -17.82 11.48 -9.19
C GLN A 727 -17.30 12.86 -8.81
N ALA A 728 -16.22 13.34 -9.45
CA ALA A 728 -15.67 14.68 -9.20
C ALA A 728 -16.68 15.78 -9.59
N ARG A 729 -17.42 15.59 -10.69
CA ARG A 729 -18.51 16.49 -11.11
C ARG A 729 -19.65 16.52 -10.11
N ARG A 730 -20.10 15.35 -9.63
CA ARG A 730 -21.14 15.24 -8.60
C ARG A 730 -20.72 15.99 -7.33
N LEU A 731 -19.49 15.81 -6.90
CA LEU A 731 -18.94 16.48 -5.73
C LEU A 731 -18.94 18.01 -5.89
N GLN A 732 -18.52 18.53 -7.05
CA GLN A 732 -18.55 19.96 -7.35
C GLN A 732 -19.99 20.53 -7.35
N ALA A 733 -20.95 19.77 -7.88
CA ALA A 733 -22.36 20.17 -7.92
C ALA A 733 -23.01 20.18 -6.52
N GLU A 734 -22.71 19.18 -5.68
CA GLU A 734 -23.23 19.06 -4.32
C GLU A 734 -22.72 20.17 -3.39
N GLN A 735 -21.43 20.50 -3.47
CA GLN A 735 -20.80 21.48 -2.59
C GLN A 735 -21.12 22.93 -2.96
N LYS A 736 -21.63 23.20 -4.18
CA LYS A 736 -21.83 24.54 -4.75
C LYS A 736 -20.59 25.44 -4.72
N THR A 737 -19.41 24.84 -4.55
CA THR A 737 -18.11 25.50 -4.50
C THR A 737 -17.16 24.83 -5.48
N GLU A 738 -16.13 25.54 -5.90
CA GLU A 738 -15.10 24.97 -6.76
C GLU A 738 -14.30 23.90 -6.03
N LEU A 739 -14.00 22.81 -6.73
CA LEU A 739 -13.14 21.76 -6.21
C LEU A 739 -11.69 22.30 -6.11
N GLY A 740 -11.02 21.98 -5.01
CA GLY A 740 -9.66 22.44 -4.72
C GLY A 740 -8.60 21.55 -5.35
N LEU A 741 -8.68 20.23 -5.15
CA LEU A 741 -7.63 19.32 -5.60
C LEU A 741 -8.19 17.93 -5.87
N ILE A 742 -7.68 17.27 -6.90
CA ILE A 742 -7.89 15.83 -7.13
C ILE A 742 -6.55 15.13 -6.96
N VAL A 743 -6.49 14.07 -6.14
CA VAL A 743 -5.31 13.23 -5.92
C VAL A 743 -5.60 11.80 -6.34
N ILE A 744 -4.67 11.15 -7.06
CA ILE A 744 -4.80 9.78 -7.57
C ILE A 744 -3.57 8.94 -7.19
N ASP A 745 -3.77 7.90 -6.37
CA ASP A 745 -2.72 7.03 -5.81
C ASP A 745 -2.90 5.55 -6.24
N TYR A 746 -2.19 5.00 -7.24
CA TYR A 746 -1.24 5.61 -8.18
C TYR A 746 -1.60 5.25 -9.63
N LEU A 747 -1.13 6.06 -10.58
CA LEU A 747 -1.57 6.06 -11.99
C LEU A 747 -1.38 4.72 -12.71
N GLN A 748 -0.35 3.94 -12.33
CA GLN A 748 -0.10 2.62 -12.92
C GLN A 748 -0.97 1.48 -12.37
N LEU A 749 -1.91 1.71 -11.46
CA LEU A 749 -2.96 0.74 -11.09
C LEU A 749 -4.25 0.92 -11.88
N MET A 750 -4.34 1.97 -12.68
CA MET A 750 -5.50 2.18 -13.54
C MET A 750 -5.50 1.18 -14.69
N GLU A 751 -6.69 0.64 -14.98
CA GLU A 751 -6.96 -0.22 -16.13
C GLU A 751 -7.64 0.58 -17.25
N GLY A 752 -7.29 0.25 -18.48
CA GLY A 752 -7.83 0.77 -19.71
C GLY A 752 -7.86 -0.35 -20.75
N ALA A 753 -8.87 -0.32 -21.62
CA ALA A 753 -9.03 -1.34 -22.65
C ALA A 753 -7.89 -1.30 -23.68
N GLY A 754 -6.97 -2.28 -23.66
CA GLY A 754 -5.97 -2.51 -24.71
C GLY A 754 -4.78 -3.39 -24.31
N ASP A 755 -4.15 -4.06 -25.29
CA ASP A 755 -3.01 -4.98 -25.10
C ASP A 755 -1.65 -4.28 -24.86
N ASN A 756 -1.55 -2.95 -25.05
CA ASN A 756 -0.28 -2.22 -24.99
C ASN A 756 -0.29 -1.10 -23.93
N ARG A 757 0.41 -1.35 -22.81
CA ARG A 757 0.46 -0.50 -21.61
C ARG A 757 0.88 0.96 -21.88
N VAL A 758 1.78 1.18 -22.85
CA VAL A 758 2.25 2.54 -23.21
C VAL A 758 1.12 3.38 -23.82
N GLN A 759 0.31 2.78 -24.69
CA GLN A 759 -0.82 3.48 -25.33
C GLN A 759 -1.94 3.72 -24.33
N GLU A 760 -2.17 2.76 -23.44
CA GLU A 760 -3.13 2.84 -22.35
C GLU A 760 -2.80 4.01 -21.39
N LEU A 761 -1.56 4.08 -20.91
CA LEU A 761 -1.06 5.18 -20.07
C LEU A 761 -1.20 6.54 -20.77
N SER A 762 -0.87 6.59 -22.06
CA SER A 762 -1.03 7.81 -22.86
C SER A 762 -2.48 8.27 -22.96
N LYS A 763 -3.43 7.33 -23.05
CA LYS A 763 -4.87 7.63 -23.06
C LYS A 763 -5.32 8.14 -21.69
N ILE A 764 -4.83 7.51 -20.62
CA ILE A 764 -5.14 7.89 -19.23
C ILE A 764 -4.64 9.32 -18.96
N THR A 765 -3.37 9.65 -19.24
CA THR A 765 -2.83 10.99 -18.98
C THR A 765 -3.53 12.08 -19.76
N ARG A 766 -3.86 11.85 -21.03
CA ARG A 766 -4.67 12.79 -21.84
C ARG A 766 -6.06 12.99 -21.25
N ASN A 767 -6.72 11.92 -20.82
CA ASN A 767 -8.05 12.00 -20.21
C ASN A 767 -8.01 12.72 -18.86
N LEU A 768 -6.95 12.53 -18.06
CA LEU A 768 -6.72 13.25 -16.80
C LEU A 768 -6.43 14.73 -17.04
N LYS A 769 -5.66 15.10 -18.07
CA LYS A 769 -5.47 16.50 -18.46
C LYS A 769 -6.78 17.13 -18.97
N GLY A 770 -7.59 16.36 -19.69
CA GLY A 770 -8.96 16.74 -20.06
C GLY A 770 -9.82 17.03 -18.83
N LEU A 771 -9.82 16.12 -17.85
CA LEU A 771 -10.52 16.27 -16.57
C LEU A 771 -10.09 17.54 -15.82
N ALA A 772 -8.77 17.80 -15.73
CA ALA A 772 -8.23 18.98 -15.06
C ALA A 772 -8.76 20.28 -15.68
N ARG A 773 -8.73 20.38 -17.02
CA ARG A 773 -9.23 21.56 -17.76
C ARG A 773 -10.73 21.72 -17.69
N GLU A 774 -11.45 20.62 -17.81
CA GLU A 774 -12.91 20.57 -17.81
C GLU A 774 -13.50 21.05 -16.47
N LEU A 775 -12.88 20.66 -15.35
CA LEU A 775 -13.34 21.04 -14.01
C LEU A 775 -12.63 22.30 -13.47
N SER A 776 -11.59 22.78 -14.14
CA SER A 776 -10.72 23.86 -13.66
C SER A 776 -10.09 23.57 -12.28
N VAL A 777 -9.53 22.36 -12.14
CA VAL A 777 -8.95 21.85 -10.88
C VAL A 777 -7.54 21.30 -11.12
N PRO A 778 -6.57 21.53 -10.22
CA PRO A 778 -5.31 20.79 -10.27
C PRO A 778 -5.53 19.30 -10.01
N VAL A 779 -4.95 18.45 -10.86
CA VAL A 779 -4.99 16.99 -10.71
C VAL A 779 -3.57 16.51 -10.40
N ILE A 780 -3.36 15.94 -9.21
CA ILE A 780 -2.11 15.29 -8.80
C ILE A 780 -2.24 13.80 -9.02
N ALA A 781 -1.44 13.25 -9.93
CA ALA A 781 -1.36 11.82 -10.15
C ALA A 781 0.03 11.29 -9.75
N LEU A 782 0.03 10.20 -8.98
CA LEU A 782 1.26 9.58 -8.52
C LEU A 782 1.81 8.64 -9.57
N SER A 783 3.10 8.72 -9.82
CA SER A 783 3.77 7.88 -10.81
C SER A 783 5.02 7.23 -10.22
N GLN A 784 5.13 5.92 -10.40
CA GLN A 784 6.34 5.20 -10.04
C GLN A 784 7.48 5.47 -11.05
N LEU A 785 8.68 5.75 -10.54
CA LEU A 785 9.90 5.87 -11.36
C LEU A 785 10.46 4.50 -11.77
N SER A 786 11.01 4.45 -12.99
CA SER A 786 11.76 3.31 -13.52
C SER A 786 13.07 3.07 -12.74
N ARG A 787 13.60 1.86 -12.87
CA ARG A 787 14.83 1.44 -12.16
C ARG A 787 16.12 2.03 -12.75
N GLY A 788 16.06 2.68 -13.91
CA GLY A 788 17.23 3.26 -14.59
C GLY A 788 17.97 4.31 -13.75
N VAL A 789 17.24 5.04 -12.88
CA VAL A 789 17.79 6.00 -11.90
C VAL A 789 18.90 5.38 -11.06
N GLU A 790 18.71 4.11 -10.65
CA GLU A 790 19.58 3.43 -9.70
C GLU A 790 20.86 2.89 -10.33
N ALA A 791 20.98 2.84 -11.65
CA ALA A 791 22.23 2.47 -12.32
C ALA A 791 23.19 3.66 -12.46
N ARG A 792 22.67 4.90 -12.38
CA ARG A 792 23.45 6.12 -12.64
C ARG A 792 24.32 6.51 -11.44
N THR A 793 25.42 7.22 -11.67
CA THR A 793 26.26 7.77 -10.58
C THR A 793 25.50 8.81 -9.76
N ASN A 794 24.76 9.69 -10.43
CA ASN A 794 23.81 10.59 -9.80
C ASN A 794 22.43 9.91 -9.74
N LYS A 795 21.96 9.63 -8.52
CA LYS A 795 20.67 8.95 -8.25
C LYS A 795 19.49 9.92 -8.23
N ARG A 796 19.70 11.20 -8.54
CA ARG A 796 18.60 12.16 -8.67
C ARG A 796 17.76 11.81 -9.91
N PRO A 797 16.45 11.61 -9.74
CA PRO A 797 15.58 11.24 -10.85
C PRO A 797 15.46 12.37 -11.88
N MET A 798 15.30 11.99 -13.14
CA MET A 798 15.15 12.87 -14.29
C MET A 798 13.90 12.46 -15.09
N LEU A 799 13.42 13.32 -15.98
CA LEU A 799 12.21 13.07 -16.78
C LEU A 799 12.23 11.74 -17.54
N SER A 800 13.40 11.35 -18.06
CA SER A 800 13.62 10.06 -18.73
C SER A 800 13.36 8.83 -17.86
N ASP A 801 13.32 9.00 -16.53
CA ASP A 801 13.11 7.91 -15.59
C ASP A 801 11.64 7.62 -15.31
N LEU A 802 10.70 8.47 -15.72
CA LEU A 802 9.29 8.13 -15.70
C LEU A 802 9.11 6.86 -16.56
N ARG A 803 8.48 5.83 -15.99
CA ARG A 803 8.36 4.54 -16.68
C ARG A 803 7.39 4.66 -17.86
N GLU A 804 7.75 4.12 -19.02
CA GLU A 804 6.86 3.97 -20.19
C GLU A 804 6.27 5.32 -20.69
N SER A 805 7.01 6.43 -20.56
CA SER A 805 6.45 7.76 -20.24
C SER A 805 6.55 8.88 -21.27
N GLY A 806 6.88 8.64 -22.55
CA GLY A 806 7.03 9.74 -23.50
C GLY A 806 5.80 10.67 -23.55
N SER A 807 4.61 10.12 -23.35
CA SER A 807 3.33 10.83 -23.25
C SER A 807 3.08 11.51 -21.91
N ILE A 808 3.41 10.86 -20.79
CA ILE A 808 3.25 11.42 -19.44
C ILE A 808 4.05 12.73 -19.32
N GLU A 809 5.28 12.73 -19.83
CA GLU A 809 6.11 13.94 -19.86
C GLU A 809 5.47 15.04 -20.70
N GLN A 810 4.88 14.73 -21.85
CA GLN A 810 4.28 15.71 -22.74
C GLN A 810 3.00 16.32 -22.14
N ASP A 811 2.15 15.50 -21.55
CA ASP A 811 0.81 15.88 -21.06
C ASP A 811 0.84 16.64 -19.73
N ALA A 812 1.82 16.36 -18.85
CA ALA A 812 1.94 17.00 -17.54
C ALA A 812 2.43 18.46 -17.63
N ASP A 813 1.84 19.38 -16.88
CA ASP A 813 2.28 20.78 -16.83
C ASP A 813 3.37 20.99 -15.77
N LEU A 814 3.33 20.20 -14.69
CA LEU A 814 4.30 20.19 -13.60
C LEU A 814 4.70 18.74 -13.29
N VAL A 815 6.00 18.47 -13.25
CA VAL A 815 6.55 17.17 -12.83
C VAL A 815 7.43 17.39 -11.61
N ILE A 816 7.01 16.82 -10.49
CA ILE A 816 7.71 16.83 -9.22
C ILE A 816 8.31 15.44 -9.02
N MET A 817 9.61 15.38 -8.71
CA MET A 817 10.30 14.15 -8.40
C MET A 817 10.85 14.19 -6.99
N LEU A 818 10.60 13.13 -6.23
CA LEU A 818 11.04 13.02 -4.86
C LEU A 818 12.37 12.28 -4.81
N TYR A 819 13.33 12.86 -4.10
CA TYR A 819 14.64 12.28 -3.85
C TYR A 819 15.01 12.45 -2.38
N ARG A 820 15.60 11.42 -1.78
CA ARG A 820 16.13 11.49 -0.41
C ARG A 820 17.55 11.00 -0.47
N ASP A 821 18.52 11.85 -0.18
CA ASP A 821 19.92 11.46 -0.25
C ASP A 821 20.23 10.38 0.81
N GLU A 822 19.64 10.50 2.00
CA GLU A 822 19.79 9.49 3.08
C GLU A 822 19.34 8.08 2.67
N TYR A 823 18.54 7.96 1.61
CA TYR A 823 18.13 6.68 1.07
C TYR A 823 19.24 5.97 0.30
N TYR A 824 20.05 6.74 -0.43
CA TYR A 824 21.14 6.21 -1.27
C TYR A 824 22.51 6.30 -0.56
N THR A 825 22.66 7.29 0.33
CA THR A 825 23.89 7.65 1.01
C THR A 825 23.65 7.73 2.53
N PRO A 826 23.81 6.63 3.29
CA PRO A 826 23.48 6.57 4.72
C PRO A 826 24.22 7.58 5.61
N ASP A 827 25.45 7.97 5.23
CA ASP A 827 26.32 8.88 5.98
C ASP A 827 26.20 10.35 5.53
N THR A 828 25.18 10.68 4.73
CA THR A 828 24.96 12.06 4.28
C THR A 828 24.75 13.01 5.47
N PRO A 829 25.31 14.24 5.42
CA PRO A 829 25.00 15.27 6.41
C PRO A 829 23.53 15.71 6.36
N ASP A 830 22.82 15.49 5.25
CA ASP A 830 21.44 15.92 5.00
C ASP A 830 20.39 14.88 5.46
N ARG A 831 20.60 14.23 6.62
CA ARG A 831 19.65 13.23 7.16
C ARG A 831 18.29 13.86 7.49
N GLY A 832 17.23 13.12 7.18
CA GLY A 832 15.84 13.58 7.32
C GLY A 832 15.40 14.62 6.29
N VAL A 833 16.26 15.02 5.35
CA VAL A 833 15.91 15.97 4.28
C VAL A 833 15.43 15.21 3.05
N ALA A 834 14.29 15.64 2.52
CA ALA A 834 13.74 15.21 1.25
C ALA A 834 13.86 16.33 0.22
N GLU A 835 14.55 16.06 -0.87
CA GLU A 835 14.60 16.92 -2.05
C GLU A 835 13.33 16.70 -2.89
N VAL A 836 12.62 17.78 -3.13
CA VAL A 836 11.48 17.89 -4.04
C VAL A 836 11.98 18.58 -5.30
N ILE A 837 12.29 17.79 -6.32
CA ILE A 837 12.88 18.24 -7.58
C ILE A 837 11.76 18.58 -8.55
N ILE A 838 11.62 19.85 -8.91
CA ILE A 838 10.72 20.30 -9.96
C ILE A 838 11.43 20.06 -11.30
N ALA A 839 11.19 18.89 -11.89
CA ALA A 839 11.86 18.44 -13.10
C ALA A 839 11.28 19.07 -14.38
N LYS A 840 9.98 19.40 -14.37
CA LYS A 840 9.30 20.15 -15.43
C LYS A 840 8.33 21.14 -14.79
N HIS A 841 8.31 22.37 -15.28
CA HIS A 841 7.32 23.37 -14.90
C HIS A 841 7.01 24.23 -16.13
N ARG A 842 5.77 24.21 -16.60
CA ARG A 842 5.37 24.93 -17.82
C ARG A 842 5.29 26.45 -17.63
N ASN A 843 4.90 26.88 -16.43
CA ASN A 843 4.55 28.26 -16.12
C ASN A 843 5.55 28.95 -15.18
N GLY A 844 6.69 28.33 -14.89
CA GLY A 844 7.67 28.88 -13.95
C GLY A 844 9.00 28.13 -13.92
N PRO A 845 9.88 28.42 -12.95
CA PRO A 845 11.22 27.86 -12.90
C PRO A 845 11.21 26.38 -12.49
N THR A 846 12.21 25.65 -12.97
CA THR A 846 12.61 24.33 -12.45
C THR A 846 13.68 24.49 -11.38
N GLY A 847 13.84 23.48 -10.51
CA GLY A 847 14.84 23.51 -9.44
C GLY A 847 14.56 22.48 -8.37
N THR A 848 15.18 22.64 -7.20
CA THR A 848 15.08 21.68 -6.11
C THR A 848 14.76 22.39 -4.80
N VAL A 849 13.68 21.95 -4.16
CA VAL A 849 13.24 22.39 -2.85
C VAL A 849 13.65 21.34 -1.82
N LYS A 850 14.07 21.76 -0.62
CA LYS A 850 14.41 20.84 0.48
C LYS A 850 13.32 20.91 1.55
N LEU A 851 12.70 19.78 1.86
CA LEU A 851 11.73 19.62 2.95
C LEU A 851 12.30 18.70 4.03
N LEU A 852 11.81 18.85 5.26
CA LEU A 852 12.10 17.91 6.35
C LEU A 852 11.05 16.80 6.35
N PHE A 853 11.48 15.55 6.33
CA PHE A 853 10.60 14.39 6.46
C PHE A 853 10.72 13.79 7.87
N ASP A 854 9.63 13.88 8.62
CA ASP A 854 9.48 13.27 9.93
C ASP A 854 8.79 11.89 9.80
N PRO A 855 9.56 10.79 9.88
CA PRO A 855 9.05 9.46 9.59
C PRO A 855 8.09 8.93 10.66
N LEU A 856 8.17 9.42 11.91
CA LEU A 856 7.37 8.93 13.03
C LEU A 856 5.88 9.24 12.83
N PHE A 857 5.60 10.44 12.34
CA PHE A 857 4.24 10.90 12.04
C PHE A 857 3.92 10.83 10.56
N THR A 858 4.82 10.24 9.76
CA THR A 858 4.75 10.24 8.29
C THR A 858 4.51 11.65 7.74
N LYS A 859 5.17 12.67 8.31
CA LYS A 859 4.85 14.08 8.08
C LYS A 859 5.97 14.83 7.36
N PHE A 860 5.63 15.57 6.31
CA PHE A 860 6.55 16.52 5.69
C PHE A 860 6.41 17.89 6.37
N LYS A 861 7.53 18.56 6.64
CA LYS A 861 7.61 19.87 7.30
C LYS A 861 8.53 20.79 6.50
N ASN A 862 8.32 22.10 6.62
CA ASN A 862 9.23 23.11 6.07
C ASN A 862 10.59 23.04 6.76
N LEU A 863 11.67 23.28 6.01
CA LEU A 863 13.04 23.27 6.54
C LEU A 863 13.32 24.50 7.42
N ALA A 864 12.75 25.66 7.06
CA ALA A 864 12.85 26.90 7.83
C ALA A 864 11.64 27.12 8.76
N LYS A 865 11.89 27.69 9.95
CA LYS A 865 10.81 28.24 10.81
C LYS A 865 10.35 29.59 10.23
N PRO A 866 9.05 29.93 10.30
CA PRO A 866 8.47 31.11 9.66
C PRO A 866 8.98 32.48 10.17
N SER A 867 9.93 32.52 11.09
CA SER A 867 10.47 33.75 11.70
C SER A 867 11.76 34.28 11.03
N ASN A 868 12.14 33.77 9.85
CA ASN A 868 13.38 34.15 9.15
C ASN A 868 13.17 34.67 7.71
N TYR A 869 11.95 35.11 7.36
CA TYR A 869 11.66 35.84 6.13
C TYR A 869 11.10 37.22 6.41
#